data_AF-A0A7C4YRD5-F1
#
_entry.id   AF-A0A7C4YRD5-F1
#
_cell.length_a   1.000
_cell.length_b   1.000
_cell.length_c   1.000
_cell.angle_alpha   90.00
_cell.angle_beta   90.00
_cell.angle_gamma   90.00
#
_symmetry.space_group_name_H-M   'P 1'
#
loop_
_entity.id
_entity.type
_entity.pdbx_description
1 polymer ?
#
loop_
_entity_poly.entity_id
_entity_poly.type
_entity_poly.pdbx_seq_one_letter_code
_entity_poly.pdbx_strand_id
1 'polypeptide(L)'
;MIDYTKYRLKPEIELKGMLKDLSRVFVVWCKKCYRSFDKEEIPECEKFLEIIEEKDKIAGCLGIDFLCNSYLTEKKIQQLLKSHPDSIGVISCGLGIQTVAKMVEDSGICVFALSDSIPQSGNATSISGYHGIAPGNEKCGACGQCYLGITGGLCPVVDCAKSLLNGPCGGAKDGKCEVNPEKDCAWIEIFKRLQKQKRQLSESIEIRNYNKFTPEQKNKLSVISVGNRKENFYGGLHPSENKEITEKLPVEKFPEPQYVYVFLSQHAGYPAKPLVKQADRVKLGQKIGESSGLISSPVHSPVSGKVIAIEEKFHPSLLKKSEAIIIENDFTDEIDCSASTCFDTKNATKEQLIEIVKEKGIVGLGGAMFPSFVKLLPPKNPVDTLVINGCECEPYLNSDNRLMIEHPEEILQGIEIARKILSVENVVIGIEENKPYAIESMRKAIENLSGISVKELKTKYPQGAEKMLIKTLLGRKVPDGGLPLDVGVVVFNVATMFAMYQAVVKGIPLIKRIITISGEFEKKGNFEIKIGTPLKDILKFCGGHLANDNENYCLKMGGPMMGIIQSDFDTAVIKGTTGYVLIKKNPASVSEENTCIKCGRCVDVCSMELYPLYYAYYGKNQMWDKCVEYNVKNCIECGCCEYICSSKISLLSLIKKAKKNAYNKT
;
A
#
# COMPACT_ATOMS: atom_id res chain seq x y z
N MET A 1 7.32 -4.37 11.49
CA MET A 1 6.03 -5.01 11.12
C MET A 1 5.27 -5.28 12.41
N ILE A 2 4.05 -4.76 12.59
CA ILE A 2 3.30 -5.09 13.81
C ILE A 2 2.83 -6.53 13.69
N ASP A 3 3.40 -7.43 14.50
CA ASP A 3 2.99 -8.82 14.58
C ASP A 3 1.65 -8.92 15.32
N TYR A 4 0.59 -9.20 14.58
CA TYR A 4 -0.77 -9.42 15.09
C TYR A 4 -1.13 -10.91 15.12
N THR A 5 -0.15 -11.82 15.15
CA THR A 5 -0.41 -13.26 15.20
C THR A 5 -1.22 -13.58 16.44
N LYS A 6 -2.48 -14.00 16.23
CA LYS A 6 -3.46 -14.25 17.30
C LYS A 6 -3.33 -15.63 17.92
N TYR A 7 -2.29 -16.36 17.56
CA TYR A 7 -2.05 -17.70 18.06
C TYR A 7 -0.55 -18.00 18.03
N ARG A 8 -0.14 -18.98 18.81
CA ARG A 8 1.20 -19.60 18.74
C ARG A 8 1.03 -21.10 18.75
N LEU A 9 1.96 -21.83 18.14
CA LEU A 9 2.00 -23.28 18.32
C LEU A 9 2.00 -23.63 19.81
N LYS A 10 1.36 -24.76 20.12
CA LYS A 10 1.46 -25.36 21.45
C LYS A 10 2.92 -25.77 21.71
N PRO A 11 3.34 -25.90 23.00
CA PRO A 11 4.66 -26.41 23.34
C PRO A 11 4.95 -27.75 22.65
N GLU A 12 6.20 -27.97 22.27
CA GLU A 12 6.64 -29.18 21.54
C GLU A 12 6.24 -30.48 22.24
N ILE A 13 6.37 -30.55 23.57
CA ILE A 13 5.99 -31.72 24.36
C ILE A 13 4.49 -32.03 24.20
N GLU A 14 3.64 -31.00 24.21
CA GLU A 14 2.20 -31.15 24.03
C GLU A 14 1.88 -31.61 22.60
N LEU A 15 2.52 -31.01 21.59
CA LEU A 15 2.33 -31.39 20.19
C LEU A 15 2.74 -32.84 19.91
N LYS A 16 3.92 -33.26 20.39
CA LYS A 16 4.39 -34.65 20.27
C LYS A 16 3.43 -35.61 21.00
N GLY A 17 2.97 -35.25 22.19
CA GLY A 17 1.97 -36.03 22.93
C GLY A 17 0.66 -36.22 22.16
N MET A 18 0.15 -35.16 21.52
CA MET A 18 -1.10 -35.21 20.75
C MET A 18 -1.01 -36.08 19.49
N LEU A 19 0.16 -36.23 18.88
CA LEU A 19 0.35 -36.97 17.62
C LEU A 19 0.61 -38.47 17.81
N LYS A 20 1.04 -38.89 19.00
CA LYS A 20 1.33 -40.31 19.31
C LYS A 20 0.15 -41.23 18.98
N ASP A 21 -1.05 -40.83 19.36
CA ASP A 21 -2.27 -41.63 19.23
C ASP A 21 -2.98 -41.45 17.88
N LEU A 22 -2.40 -40.68 16.95
CA LEU A 22 -2.98 -40.39 15.64
C LEU A 22 -2.29 -41.19 14.54
N SER A 23 -3.07 -41.70 13.59
CA SER A 23 -2.61 -42.46 12.43
C SER A 23 -2.42 -41.58 11.20
N ARG A 24 -3.46 -40.80 10.83
CA ARG A 24 -3.49 -40.00 9.60
C ARG A 24 -4.04 -38.60 9.87
N VAL A 25 -3.13 -37.63 9.98
CA VAL A 25 -3.45 -36.24 10.34
C VAL A 25 -3.33 -35.34 9.11
N PHE A 26 -4.38 -34.58 8.82
CA PHE A 26 -4.32 -33.50 7.83
C PHE A 26 -4.14 -32.15 8.55
N VAL A 27 -3.13 -31.37 8.17
CA VAL A 27 -2.86 -30.08 8.82
C VAL A 27 -3.50 -28.95 8.04
N VAL A 28 -4.31 -28.15 8.73
CA VAL A 28 -4.96 -26.97 8.18
C VAL A 28 -4.50 -25.75 8.98
N TRP A 29 -4.14 -24.66 8.30
CA TRP A 29 -3.70 -23.45 9.00
C TRP A 29 -4.28 -22.17 8.41
N CYS A 30 -4.30 -21.13 9.25
CA CYS A 30 -4.80 -19.82 8.86
C CYS A 30 -3.70 -19.03 8.13
N LYS A 31 -3.83 -18.79 6.82
CA LYS A 31 -2.80 -18.11 6.02
C LYS A 31 -2.72 -16.61 6.30
N LYS A 32 -3.86 -15.91 6.31
CA LYS A 32 -3.92 -14.44 6.21
C LYS A 32 -4.45 -13.79 7.48
N CYS A 33 -4.30 -14.49 8.61
CA CYS A 33 -4.42 -13.90 9.94
C CYS A 33 -3.24 -12.93 10.18
N TYR A 34 -3.24 -11.80 9.45
CA TYR A 34 -2.51 -10.56 9.72
C TYR A 34 -1.03 -10.49 9.29
N ARG A 35 -0.57 -11.35 8.37
CA ARG A 35 0.70 -11.15 7.63
C ARG A 35 0.54 -10.29 6.40
N SER A 36 1.66 -9.73 5.90
CA SER A 36 1.74 -9.13 4.56
C SER A 36 1.11 -10.09 3.55
N PHE A 37 0.14 -9.60 2.77
CA PHE A 37 -0.63 -10.42 1.82
C PHE A 37 0.21 -11.14 0.76
N ASP A 38 1.47 -10.73 0.62
CA ASP A 38 2.37 -11.15 -0.44
C ASP A 38 3.41 -12.18 0.03
N LYS A 39 3.45 -12.52 1.32
CA LYS A 39 4.28 -13.62 1.82
C LYS A 39 3.44 -14.88 1.94
N GLU A 40 3.72 -15.87 1.09
CA GLU A 40 3.10 -17.20 1.15
C GLU A 40 3.68 -18.09 2.27
N GLU A 41 4.84 -17.72 2.81
CA GLU A 41 5.56 -18.45 3.85
C GLU A 41 4.86 -18.38 5.20
N ILE A 42 4.75 -19.55 5.85
CA ILE A 42 4.12 -19.66 7.17
C ILE A 42 5.05 -20.43 8.09
N PRO A 43 5.95 -19.70 8.79
CA PRO A 43 6.92 -20.32 9.67
C PRO A 43 6.28 -21.20 10.75
N GLU A 44 5.03 -20.99 11.17
CA GLU A 44 4.39 -21.88 12.15
C GLU A 44 4.02 -23.24 11.56
N CYS A 45 3.64 -23.31 10.28
CA CYS A 45 3.39 -24.59 9.64
C CYS A 45 4.73 -25.28 9.37
N GLU A 46 5.72 -24.54 8.86
CA GLU A 46 7.07 -25.07 8.64
C GLU A 46 7.73 -25.52 9.94
N LYS A 47 7.72 -24.67 10.99
CA LYS A 47 8.20 -25.03 12.34
C LYS A 47 7.45 -26.22 12.92
N PHE A 48 6.13 -26.31 12.73
CA PHE A 48 5.40 -27.49 13.16
C PHE A 48 5.92 -28.75 12.45
N LEU A 49 6.14 -28.68 11.12
CA LEU A 49 6.70 -29.78 10.35
C LEU A 49 8.18 -30.07 10.70
N GLU A 50 8.94 -29.11 11.21
CA GLU A 50 10.30 -29.30 11.72
C GLU A 50 10.32 -29.98 13.10
N ILE A 51 9.37 -29.61 13.97
CA ILE A 51 9.26 -30.12 15.35
C ILE A 51 8.79 -31.59 15.38
N ILE A 52 8.04 -32.03 14.37
CA ILE A 52 7.46 -33.38 14.35
C ILE A 52 8.35 -34.36 13.58
N GLU A 53 8.77 -35.41 14.28
CA GLU A 53 9.58 -36.52 13.74
C GLU A 53 8.74 -37.50 12.91
N GLU A 54 7.46 -37.68 13.25
CA GLU A 54 6.51 -38.64 12.65
C GLU A 54 5.83 -38.09 11.37
N LYS A 55 6.64 -37.63 10.41
CA LYS A 55 6.15 -36.97 9.17
C LYS A 55 5.27 -37.89 8.30
N ASP A 56 5.47 -39.18 8.42
CA ASP A 56 4.71 -40.27 7.78
C ASP A 56 3.23 -40.30 8.19
N LYS A 57 2.87 -39.76 9.36
CA LYS A 57 1.47 -39.61 9.79
C LYS A 57 0.75 -38.40 9.17
N ILE A 58 1.49 -37.47 8.57
CA ILE A 58 0.92 -36.24 8.00
C ILE A 58 0.45 -36.51 6.57
N ALA A 59 -0.87 -36.61 6.41
CA ALA A 59 -1.52 -36.91 5.13
C ALA A 59 -1.47 -35.75 4.12
N GLY A 60 -1.27 -34.52 4.61
CA GLY A 60 -1.24 -33.33 3.79
C GLY A 60 -1.41 -32.06 4.60
N CYS A 61 -1.20 -30.94 3.90
CA CYS A 61 -1.13 -29.61 4.45
C CYS A 61 -1.96 -28.66 3.58
N LEU A 62 -2.91 -27.92 4.16
CA LEU A 62 -3.73 -26.93 3.45
C LEU A 62 -3.84 -25.61 4.21
N GLY A 63 -3.34 -24.55 3.60
CA GLY A 63 -3.54 -23.20 4.12
C GLY A 63 -4.83 -22.54 3.58
N ILE A 64 -5.60 -21.96 4.48
CA ILE A 64 -6.83 -21.21 4.18
C ILE A 64 -6.69 -19.77 4.69
N ASP A 65 -7.00 -18.79 3.85
CA ASP A 65 -6.79 -17.36 4.13
C ASP A 65 -7.38 -16.90 5.46
N PHE A 66 -8.66 -17.24 5.71
CA PHE A 66 -9.35 -16.95 6.96
C PHE A 66 -10.14 -18.17 7.39
N LEU A 67 -9.56 -18.99 8.27
CA LEU A 67 -10.26 -20.18 8.77
C LEU A 67 -11.56 -19.86 9.50
N CYS A 68 -11.68 -18.68 10.09
CA CYS A 68 -12.91 -18.23 10.74
C CYS A 68 -13.98 -17.71 9.76
N ASN A 69 -13.70 -17.65 8.47
CA ASN A 69 -14.69 -17.35 7.44
C ASN A 69 -15.31 -18.67 6.95
N SER A 70 -16.57 -18.91 7.30
CA SER A 70 -17.26 -20.16 7.00
C SER A 70 -17.34 -20.42 5.49
N TYR A 71 -17.73 -19.43 4.69
CA TYR A 71 -17.87 -19.59 3.25
C TYR A 71 -16.56 -19.99 2.54
N LEU A 72 -15.45 -19.30 2.85
CA LEU A 72 -14.14 -19.61 2.26
C LEU A 72 -13.59 -20.97 2.73
N THR A 73 -13.84 -21.30 3.99
CA THR A 73 -13.32 -22.52 4.62
C THR A 73 -14.09 -23.74 4.15
N GLU A 74 -15.42 -23.67 4.05
CA GLU A 74 -16.29 -24.77 3.64
C GLU A 74 -15.88 -25.35 2.28
N LYS A 75 -15.72 -24.49 1.26
CA LYS A 75 -15.34 -24.95 -0.10
C LYS A 75 -14.03 -25.73 -0.10
N LYS A 76 -13.04 -25.31 0.71
CA LYS A 76 -11.73 -25.93 0.79
C LYS A 76 -11.72 -27.19 1.67
N ILE A 77 -12.44 -27.17 2.78
CA ILE A 77 -12.59 -28.33 3.67
C ILE A 77 -13.35 -29.46 2.97
N GLN A 78 -14.41 -29.17 2.20
CA GLN A 78 -15.13 -30.19 1.43
C GLN A 78 -14.24 -30.92 0.41
N GLN A 79 -13.29 -30.20 -0.22
CA GLN A 79 -12.31 -30.83 -1.10
C GLN A 79 -11.34 -31.74 -0.34
N LEU A 80 -10.94 -31.34 0.87
CA LEU A 80 -10.09 -32.12 1.77
C LEU A 80 -10.79 -33.36 2.31
N LEU A 81 -12.09 -33.30 2.60
CA LEU A 81 -12.87 -34.46 3.09
C LEU A 81 -12.83 -35.64 2.12
N LYS A 82 -12.64 -35.39 0.81
CA LYS A 82 -12.46 -36.43 -0.20
C LYS A 82 -11.20 -37.29 0.01
N SER A 83 -10.19 -36.80 0.74
CA SER A 83 -8.98 -37.57 1.05
C SER A 83 -9.11 -38.46 2.29
N HIS A 84 -10.31 -38.54 2.88
CA HIS A 84 -10.65 -39.37 4.05
C HIS A 84 -9.60 -39.32 5.17
N PRO A 85 -9.31 -38.15 5.77
CA PRO A 85 -8.42 -38.07 6.92
C PRO A 85 -9.10 -38.59 8.19
N ASP A 86 -8.34 -39.24 9.07
CA ASP A 86 -8.83 -39.67 10.40
C ASP A 86 -8.98 -38.46 11.34
N SER A 87 -8.11 -37.46 11.15
CA SER A 87 -8.08 -36.26 11.97
C SER A 87 -7.56 -35.03 11.23
N ILE A 88 -7.94 -33.86 11.72
CA ILE A 88 -7.51 -32.56 11.21
C ILE A 88 -6.83 -31.78 12.34
N GLY A 89 -5.54 -31.47 12.17
CA GLY A 89 -4.79 -30.58 13.04
C GLY A 89 -4.93 -29.14 12.56
N VAL A 90 -5.38 -28.23 13.42
CA VAL A 90 -5.65 -26.83 13.06
C VAL A 90 -4.67 -25.89 13.74
N ILE A 91 -3.87 -25.17 12.93
CA ILE A 91 -2.99 -24.08 13.37
C ILE A 91 -3.72 -22.75 13.14
N SER A 92 -4.45 -22.28 14.16
CA SER A 92 -5.23 -21.05 14.13
C SER A 92 -5.60 -20.54 15.53
N CYS A 93 -6.24 -19.38 15.60
CA CYS A 93 -6.94 -18.95 16.81
C CYS A 93 -8.21 -19.79 17.04
N GLY A 94 -8.80 -19.69 18.24
CA GLY A 94 -9.92 -20.51 18.66
C GLY A 94 -11.16 -20.37 17.78
N LEU A 95 -11.36 -19.24 17.11
CA LEU A 95 -12.45 -19.08 16.15
C LEU A 95 -12.26 -19.96 14.90
N GLY A 96 -11.04 -20.01 14.35
CA GLY A 96 -10.74 -20.84 13.19
C GLY A 96 -10.85 -22.33 13.51
N ILE A 97 -10.39 -22.74 14.70
CA ILE A 97 -10.51 -24.13 15.17
C ILE A 97 -11.99 -24.52 15.32
N GLN A 98 -12.81 -23.68 15.97
CA GLN A 98 -14.27 -23.90 16.09
C GLN A 98 -14.96 -23.98 14.74
N THR A 99 -14.58 -23.12 13.79
CA THR A 99 -15.18 -23.10 12.45
C THR A 99 -14.92 -24.42 11.71
N VAL A 100 -13.68 -24.91 11.73
CA VAL A 100 -13.33 -26.21 11.13
C VAL A 100 -14.05 -27.36 11.85
N ALA A 101 -14.06 -27.36 13.19
CA ALA A 101 -14.73 -28.39 13.98
C ALA A 101 -16.23 -28.49 13.70
N LYS A 102 -16.90 -27.36 13.53
CA LYS A 102 -18.31 -27.29 13.15
C LYS A 102 -18.58 -27.84 11.74
N MET A 103 -17.68 -27.61 10.79
CA MET A 103 -17.84 -28.09 9.41
C MET A 103 -17.71 -29.59 9.25
N VAL A 104 -16.94 -30.24 10.13
CA VAL A 104 -16.70 -31.68 10.08
C VAL A 104 -17.42 -32.45 11.18
N GLU A 105 -18.33 -31.78 11.90
CA GLU A 105 -19.04 -32.35 13.05
C GLU A 105 -19.74 -33.67 12.73
N ASP A 106 -20.40 -33.75 11.57
CA ASP A 106 -21.17 -34.93 11.17
C ASP A 106 -20.35 -35.95 10.38
N SER A 107 -19.06 -35.68 10.14
CA SER A 107 -18.14 -36.59 9.43
C SER A 107 -17.42 -37.56 10.38
N GLY A 108 -17.57 -37.41 11.69
CA GLY A 108 -16.84 -38.21 12.69
C GLY A 108 -15.34 -37.92 12.78
N ILE A 109 -14.85 -36.93 12.05
CA ILE A 109 -13.43 -36.54 11.99
C ILE A 109 -13.05 -35.73 13.22
N CYS A 110 -11.91 -36.07 13.82
CA CYS A 110 -11.42 -35.40 15.01
C CYS A 110 -10.65 -34.12 14.66
N VAL A 111 -11.00 -32.99 15.28
CA VAL A 111 -10.27 -31.73 15.12
C VAL A 111 -9.38 -31.47 16.34
N PHE A 112 -8.10 -31.24 16.09
CA PHE A 112 -7.09 -30.94 17.11
C PHE A 112 -6.63 -29.49 17.02
N ALA A 113 -6.55 -28.81 18.16
CA ALA A 113 -5.97 -27.48 18.24
C ALA A 113 -4.45 -27.60 18.34
N LEU A 114 -3.71 -27.24 17.29
CA LEU A 114 -2.23 -27.25 17.30
C LEU A 114 -1.62 -25.96 17.83
N SER A 115 -2.47 -24.98 18.16
CA SER A 115 -2.04 -23.65 18.60
C SER A 115 -2.94 -23.06 19.69
N ASP A 116 -2.32 -22.27 20.57
CA ASP A 116 -2.97 -21.50 21.61
C ASP A 116 -3.32 -20.10 21.11
N SER A 117 -4.51 -19.60 21.44
CA SER A 117 -4.92 -18.23 21.09
C SER A 117 -4.32 -17.18 22.04
N ILE A 118 -3.70 -16.14 21.49
CA ILE A 118 -2.98 -15.09 22.23
C ILE A 118 -3.85 -13.83 22.39
N PRO A 119 -3.92 -13.22 23.58
CA PRO A 119 -4.63 -11.96 23.80
C PRO A 119 -3.89 -10.78 23.13
N GLN A 120 -4.64 -9.88 22.49
CA GLN A 120 -4.08 -8.77 21.69
C GLN A 120 -4.25 -7.38 22.33
N SER A 121 -4.96 -7.28 23.46
CA SER A 121 -5.11 -6.04 24.22
C SER A 121 -5.44 -6.29 25.70
N GLY A 122 -5.12 -5.31 26.55
CA GLY A 122 -5.51 -5.20 27.96
C GLY A 122 -7.02 -5.23 28.18
N ASN A 123 -7.75 -4.69 27.20
CA ASN A 123 -9.22 -4.69 27.16
C ASN A 123 -9.80 -5.91 26.43
N ALA A 124 -9.03 -6.98 26.21
CA ALA A 124 -9.60 -8.26 25.83
C ALA A 124 -10.42 -8.77 27.04
N THR A 125 -11.63 -8.25 27.17
CA THR A 125 -12.55 -8.61 28.24
C THR A 125 -12.78 -10.12 28.18
N SER A 126 -12.76 -10.75 29.35
CA SER A 126 -13.27 -12.11 29.60
C SER A 126 -14.73 -12.30 29.17
N ILE A 127 -15.39 -11.22 28.76
CA ILE A 127 -16.75 -11.18 28.25
C ILE A 127 -16.68 -10.76 26.78
N SER A 128 -16.91 -11.73 25.90
CA SER A 128 -17.30 -11.54 24.49
C SER A 128 -16.31 -10.75 23.61
N GLY A 129 -15.13 -11.32 23.39
CA GLY A 129 -14.22 -10.80 22.36
C GLY A 129 -14.70 -11.18 20.95
N TYR A 130 -15.15 -10.20 20.16
CA TYR A 130 -15.21 -10.30 18.70
C TYR A 130 -13.78 -10.45 18.16
N HIS A 131 -13.24 -11.66 18.20
CA HIS A 131 -11.88 -11.98 17.76
C HIS A 131 -11.79 -12.10 16.23
N GLY A 132 -12.23 -11.07 15.50
CA GLY A 132 -12.02 -10.99 14.05
C GLY A 132 -13.19 -11.46 13.21
N ILE A 133 -12.88 -11.65 11.93
CA ILE A 133 -13.71 -11.60 10.72
C ILE A 133 -14.75 -12.74 10.62
N ALA A 134 -15.05 -13.44 11.73
CA ALA A 134 -16.02 -14.52 11.75
C ALA A 134 -17.43 -13.92 11.68
N PRO A 135 -18.21 -14.14 10.61
CA PRO A 135 -19.62 -13.76 10.59
C PRO A 135 -20.49 -14.67 11.47
N GLY A 136 -19.91 -15.68 12.12
CA GLY A 136 -20.60 -16.67 12.95
C GLY A 136 -20.68 -16.29 14.43
N ASN A 137 -21.34 -17.15 15.21
CA ASN A 137 -21.61 -16.96 16.63
C ASN A 137 -20.49 -17.48 17.54
N GLU A 138 -19.43 -18.05 16.97
CA GLU A 138 -18.31 -18.66 17.69
C GLU A 138 -17.54 -17.58 18.48
N LYS A 139 -17.14 -17.91 19.71
CA LYS A 139 -16.47 -16.99 20.62
C LYS A 139 -15.11 -17.53 21.02
N CYS A 140 -14.15 -16.64 21.28
CA CYS A 140 -12.85 -17.04 21.81
C CYS A 140 -12.43 -16.08 22.92
N GLY A 141 -12.00 -16.62 24.06
CA GLY A 141 -11.49 -15.83 25.18
C GLY A 141 -10.01 -15.45 25.07
N ALA A 142 -9.31 -15.91 24.01
CA ALA A 142 -7.87 -15.72 23.80
C ALA A 142 -7.03 -15.92 25.08
N CYS A 143 -7.33 -17.01 25.81
CA CYS A 143 -6.80 -17.25 27.14
C CYS A 143 -5.34 -17.73 27.17
N GLY A 144 -4.70 -17.92 26.02
CA GLY A 144 -3.33 -18.44 25.93
C GLY A 144 -3.20 -19.94 26.10
N GLN A 145 -4.30 -20.67 26.32
CA GLN A 145 -4.33 -22.12 26.56
C GLN A 145 -5.60 -22.71 25.93
N CYS A 146 -5.47 -23.34 24.77
CA CYS A 146 -6.59 -23.81 23.99
C CYS A 146 -7.01 -25.23 24.38
N TYR A 147 -8.27 -25.38 24.77
CA TYR A 147 -8.89 -26.66 25.15
C TYR A 147 -9.72 -27.31 24.02
N LEU A 148 -9.85 -26.64 22.87
CA LEU A 148 -10.73 -27.08 21.79
C LEU A 148 -10.39 -28.47 21.25
N GLY A 149 -9.12 -28.89 21.35
CA GLY A 149 -8.69 -30.22 20.93
C GLY A 149 -9.28 -31.35 21.79
N ILE A 150 -9.57 -31.11 23.07
CA ILE A 150 -10.13 -32.11 24.00
C ILE A 150 -11.65 -31.99 24.19
N THR A 151 -12.24 -30.85 23.85
CA THR A 151 -13.68 -30.57 23.99
C THR A 151 -14.44 -30.66 22.66
N GLY A 152 -13.92 -31.41 21.70
CA GLY A 152 -14.58 -31.62 20.40
C GLY A 152 -14.79 -30.31 19.60
N GLY A 153 -13.95 -29.30 19.83
CA GLY A 153 -14.04 -28.02 19.15
C GLY A 153 -15.06 -27.02 19.70
N LEU A 154 -15.62 -27.24 20.90
CA LEU A 154 -16.46 -26.26 21.61
C LEU A 154 -15.69 -25.63 22.77
N CYS A 155 -15.82 -24.33 23.04
CA CYS A 155 -14.97 -23.66 24.00
C CYS A 155 -15.58 -23.65 25.42
N PRO A 156 -15.11 -24.49 26.37
CA PRO A 156 -15.69 -24.53 27.71
C PRO A 156 -15.47 -23.22 28.48
N VAL A 157 -14.45 -22.43 28.11
CA VAL A 157 -14.11 -21.17 28.78
C VAL A 157 -15.17 -20.09 28.55
N VAL A 158 -15.70 -19.98 27.33
CA VAL A 158 -16.62 -18.88 26.94
C VAL A 158 -18.06 -19.33 26.74
N ASP A 159 -18.28 -20.61 26.39
CA ASP A 159 -19.62 -21.15 26.15
C ASP A 159 -20.27 -21.63 27.45
N CYS A 160 -19.48 -22.10 28.42
CA CYS A 160 -19.99 -22.37 29.77
C CYS A 160 -20.09 -21.04 30.54
N ALA A 161 -21.28 -20.71 31.04
CA ALA A 161 -21.50 -19.50 31.85
C ALA A 161 -20.65 -19.46 33.14
N LYS A 162 -20.21 -20.63 33.63
CA LYS A 162 -19.32 -20.79 34.79
C LYS A 162 -17.85 -21.04 34.42
N SER A 163 -17.52 -21.09 33.12
CA SER A 163 -16.18 -21.38 32.60
C SER A 163 -15.54 -22.67 33.16
N LEU A 164 -16.34 -23.71 33.44
CA LEU A 164 -15.85 -24.97 34.00
C LEU A 164 -15.05 -25.77 32.98
N LEU A 165 -13.95 -26.38 33.42
CA LEU A 165 -13.02 -27.13 32.57
C LEU A 165 -13.08 -28.65 32.78
N ASN A 166 -13.58 -29.11 33.91
CA ASN A 166 -13.55 -30.51 34.35
C ASN A 166 -14.90 -31.22 34.23
N GLY A 167 -15.80 -30.74 33.37
CA GLY A 167 -17.12 -31.36 33.15
C GLY A 167 -18.32 -30.51 33.62
N PRO A 168 -19.54 -31.08 33.49
CA PRO A 168 -20.78 -30.40 33.84
C PRO A 168 -20.92 -30.17 35.34
N CYS A 169 -21.55 -29.07 35.74
CA CYS A 169 -21.83 -28.75 37.15
C CYS A 169 -23.00 -29.54 37.78
N GLY A 170 -23.65 -30.43 37.03
CA GLY A 170 -24.88 -31.13 37.45
C GLY A 170 -26.16 -30.30 37.42
N GLY A 171 -26.07 -28.98 37.28
CA GLY A 171 -27.23 -28.07 37.32
C GLY A 171 -28.05 -27.93 36.03
N ALA A 172 -27.60 -28.52 34.93
CA ALA A 172 -28.29 -28.34 33.65
C ALA A 172 -29.70 -28.95 33.67
N LYS A 173 -30.70 -28.19 33.22
CA LYS A 173 -32.11 -28.61 33.16
C LYS A 173 -32.57 -28.58 31.70
N ASP A 174 -33.15 -29.68 31.22
CA ASP A 174 -33.66 -29.81 29.85
C ASP A 174 -32.64 -29.42 28.77
N GLY A 175 -31.36 -29.74 28.99
CA GLY A 175 -30.27 -29.38 28.08
C GLY A 175 -29.78 -27.93 28.20
N LYS A 176 -30.43 -27.08 29.00
CA LYS A 176 -30.12 -25.65 29.16
C LYS A 176 -29.25 -25.38 30.39
N CYS A 177 -28.55 -24.25 30.36
CA CYS A 177 -27.71 -23.79 31.46
C CYS A 177 -28.56 -23.25 32.63
N GLU A 178 -28.24 -23.63 33.87
CA GLU A 178 -29.02 -23.24 35.05
C GLU A 178 -28.98 -21.72 35.33
N VAL A 179 -27.85 -21.08 35.03
CA VAL A 179 -27.65 -19.64 35.29
C VAL A 179 -28.03 -18.79 34.08
N ASN A 180 -28.33 -19.42 32.95
CA ASN A 180 -28.80 -18.75 31.74
C ASN A 180 -29.68 -19.71 30.90
N PRO A 181 -31.00 -19.72 31.15
CA PRO A 181 -31.93 -20.62 30.47
C PRO A 181 -31.98 -20.47 28.93
N GLU A 182 -31.57 -19.32 28.40
CA GLU A 182 -31.52 -19.08 26.94
C GLU A 182 -30.33 -19.80 26.27
N LYS A 183 -29.33 -20.22 27.05
CA LYS A 183 -28.13 -20.90 26.54
C LYS A 183 -28.20 -22.41 26.70
N ASP A 184 -27.78 -23.12 25.67
CA ASP A 184 -27.51 -24.55 25.76
C ASP A 184 -26.34 -24.80 26.72
N CYS A 185 -26.42 -25.90 27.47
CA CYS A 185 -25.33 -26.29 28.35
C CYS A 185 -24.13 -26.74 27.52
N ALA A 186 -23.05 -25.95 27.55
CA ALA A 186 -21.83 -26.23 26.80
C ALA A 186 -21.30 -27.65 27.00
N TRP A 187 -21.37 -28.20 28.22
CA TRP A 187 -20.89 -29.56 28.52
C TRP A 187 -21.76 -30.67 27.94
N ILE A 188 -23.07 -30.44 27.82
CA ILE A 188 -23.95 -31.38 27.12
C ILE A 188 -23.62 -31.39 25.62
N GLU A 189 -23.40 -30.21 25.03
CA GLU A 189 -23.02 -30.09 23.61
C GLU A 189 -21.62 -30.67 23.33
N ILE A 190 -20.65 -30.45 24.23
CA ILE A 190 -19.33 -31.08 24.19
C ILE A 190 -19.47 -32.60 24.20
N PHE A 191 -20.27 -33.14 25.13
CA PHE A 191 -20.47 -34.58 25.23
C PHE A 191 -21.10 -35.18 23.97
N LYS A 192 -22.16 -34.56 23.45
CA LYS A 192 -22.78 -34.96 22.17
C LYS A 192 -21.77 -34.98 21.03
N ARG A 193 -20.91 -33.96 20.94
CA ARG A 193 -19.90 -33.85 19.88
C ARG A 193 -18.79 -34.89 20.02
N LEU A 194 -18.34 -35.15 21.24
CA LEU A 194 -17.35 -36.19 21.51
C LEU A 194 -17.90 -37.59 21.17
N GLN A 195 -19.18 -37.85 21.47
CA GLN A 195 -19.84 -39.11 21.07
C GLN A 195 -19.87 -39.29 19.55
N LYS A 196 -20.21 -38.24 18.78
CA LYS A 196 -20.14 -38.28 17.29
C LYS A 196 -18.73 -38.60 16.78
N GLN A 197 -17.70 -38.17 17.51
CA GLN A 197 -16.28 -38.42 17.22
C GLN A 197 -15.77 -39.75 17.79
N LYS A 198 -16.62 -40.56 18.45
CA LYS A 198 -16.24 -41.78 19.17
C LYS A 198 -15.12 -41.55 20.20
N ARG A 199 -15.11 -40.37 20.83
CA ARG A 199 -14.14 -39.97 21.86
C ARG A 199 -14.80 -39.86 23.21
N GLN A 200 -14.02 -40.09 24.26
CA GLN A 200 -14.39 -39.77 25.63
C GLN A 200 -13.62 -38.54 26.10
N LEU A 201 -14.16 -37.86 27.11
CA LEU A 201 -13.45 -36.76 27.77
C LEU A 201 -12.25 -37.34 28.52
N SER A 202 -11.09 -36.69 28.39
CA SER A 202 -9.90 -37.08 29.15
C SER A 202 -10.14 -36.95 30.66
N GLU A 203 -9.68 -37.94 31.43
CA GLU A 203 -9.76 -37.94 32.90
C GLU A 203 -8.90 -36.84 33.55
N SER A 204 -7.90 -36.32 32.83
CA SER A 204 -6.96 -35.30 33.30
C SER A 204 -6.98 -34.06 32.40
N ILE A 205 -7.81 -33.08 32.76
CA ILE A 205 -7.84 -31.78 32.08
C ILE A 205 -6.88 -30.82 32.79
N GLU A 206 -5.90 -30.33 32.04
CA GLU A 206 -4.93 -29.35 32.56
C GLU A 206 -5.65 -28.10 33.11
N ILE A 207 -5.41 -27.79 34.39
CA ILE A 207 -5.98 -26.62 35.03
C ILE A 207 -5.50 -25.36 34.30
N ARG A 208 -6.41 -24.42 34.10
CA ARG A 208 -6.09 -23.14 33.45
C ARG A 208 -5.10 -22.34 34.26
N ASN A 209 -3.98 -22.01 33.63
CA ASN A 209 -2.99 -21.12 34.20
C ASN A 209 -3.37 -19.65 33.92
N TYR A 210 -3.98 -18.98 34.89
CA TYR A 210 -4.34 -17.56 34.79
C TYR A 210 -3.14 -16.61 34.69
N ASN A 211 -1.92 -17.08 35.05
CA ASN A 211 -0.68 -16.32 34.96
C ASN A 211 0.03 -16.44 33.60
N LYS A 212 -0.53 -17.20 32.65
CA LYS A 212 0.05 -17.36 31.30
C LYS A 212 0.15 -16.02 30.54
N PHE A 213 -0.66 -15.02 30.92
CA PHE A 213 -0.55 -13.61 30.53
C PHE A 213 -0.92 -12.69 31.69
N THR A 214 0.03 -11.93 32.23
CA THR A 214 -0.23 -10.98 33.32
C THR A 214 -1.09 -9.79 32.85
N PRO A 215 -1.89 -9.14 33.73
CA PRO A 215 -2.61 -7.93 33.39
C PRO A 215 -1.70 -6.82 32.82
N GLU A 216 -0.48 -6.67 33.35
CA GLU A 216 0.52 -5.75 32.84
C GLU A 216 0.97 -6.09 31.41
N GLN A 217 1.22 -7.37 31.10
CA GLN A 217 1.55 -7.81 29.74
C GLN A 217 0.42 -7.47 28.76
N LYS A 218 -0.84 -7.72 29.14
CA LYS A 218 -2.00 -7.40 28.30
C LYS A 218 -2.14 -5.89 28.09
N ASN A 219 -2.01 -5.09 29.16
CA ASN A 219 -2.08 -3.63 29.08
C ASN A 219 -0.94 -3.06 28.22
N LYS A 220 0.30 -3.54 28.39
CA LYS A 220 1.44 -3.18 27.54
C LYS A 220 1.16 -3.48 26.07
N LEU A 221 0.60 -4.65 25.73
CA LEU A 221 0.25 -4.98 24.34
C LEU A 221 -0.78 -4.02 23.72
N SER A 222 -1.78 -3.57 24.49
CA SER A 222 -2.75 -2.57 24.03
C SER A 222 -2.13 -1.20 23.83
N VAL A 223 -1.29 -0.76 24.77
CA VAL A 223 -0.61 0.53 24.71
C VAL A 223 0.39 0.55 23.55
N ILE A 224 1.14 -0.53 23.35
CA ILE A 224 2.06 -0.69 22.20
C ILE A 224 1.28 -0.71 20.89
N SER A 225 0.17 -1.46 20.82
CA SER A 225 -0.65 -1.53 19.60
C SER A 225 -1.29 -0.18 19.22
N VAL A 226 -1.75 0.59 20.21
CA VAL A 226 -2.30 1.94 20.00
C VAL A 226 -1.18 2.94 19.71
N GLY A 227 -0.05 2.83 20.40
CA GLY A 227 1.15 3.64 20.19
C GLY A 227 1.68 3.50 18.77
N ASN A 228 1.90 2.27 18.32
CA ASN A 228 2.38 1.98 16.96
C ASN A 228 1.39 2.45 15.87
N ARG A 229 0.07 2.42 16.15
CA ARG A 229 -0.93 2.97 15.23
C ARG A 229 -0.90 4.50 15.15
N LYS A 230 -0.56 5.18 16.24
CA LYS A 230 -0.52 6.65 16.33
C LYS A 230 0.85 7.25 16.06
N GLU A 231 1.90 6.43 16.05
CA GLU A 231 3.26 6.89 15.80
C GLU A 231 3.36 7.58 14.42
N ASN A 232 3.85 8.83 14.43
CA ASN A 232 3.85 9.81 13.34
C ASN A 232 2.45 10.22 12.88
N PHE A 233 1.75 9.33 12.20
CA PHE A 233 0.38 9.53 11.71
C PHE A 233 -0.42 8.22 11.82
N TYR A 234 -1.74 8.35 11.94
CA TYR A 234 -2.64 7.20 12.08
C TYR A 234 -2.62 6.32 10.84
N GLY A 235 -2.80 5.00 11.00
CA GLY A 235 -2.96 4.07 9.87
C GLY A 235 -1.67 3.85 9.08
N GLY A 236 -1.78 3.67 7.76
CA GLY A 236 -0.65 3.36 6.88
C GLY A 236 -0.29 1.87 6.81
N LEU A 237 0.75 1.56 6.03
CA LEU A 237 1.22 0.21 5.72
C LEU A 237 2.75 0.16 5.69
N HIS A 238 3.29 -1.06 5.80
CA HIS A 238 4.70 -1.38 5.53
C HIS A 238 4.74 -2.44 4.43
N PRO A 239 4.52 -2.08 3.15
CA PRO A 239 4.62 -3.02 2.04
C PRO A 239 6.07 -3.53 1.89
N SER A 240 6.24 -4.68 1.24
CA SER A 240 7.57 -5.12 0.81
C SER A 240 8.14 -4.08 -0.15
N GLU A 241 9.29 -3.50 0.23
CA GLU A 241 9.81 -2.32 -0.45
C GLU A 241 10.44 -2.64 -1.81
N ASN A 242 11.15 -3.76 -1.91
CA ASN A 242 11.83 -4.24 -3.12
C ASN A 242 12.71 -3.15 -3.78
N LYS A 243 13.25 -2.22 -2.98
CA LYS A 243 14.10 -1.11 -3.45
C LYS A 243 15.52 -1.58 -3.73
N GLU A 244 15.98 -2.63 -3.06
CA GLU A 244 17.30 -3.24 -3.21
C GLU A 244 17.62 -3.67 -4.66
N ILE A 245 16.58 -3.89 -5.47
CA ILE A 245 16.69 -4.23 -6.90
C ILE A 245 17.41 -3.13 -7.69
N THR A 246 17.15 -1.85 -7.38
CA THR A 246 17.65 -0.70 -8.16
C THR A 246 18.32 0.39 -7.32
N GLU A 247 18.33 0.30 -5.98
CA GLU A 247 18.85 1.37 -5.10
C GLU A 247 20.35 1.67 -5.33
N LYS A 248 21.14 0.65 -5.68
CA LYS A 248 22.60 0.76 -5.88
C LYS A 248 22.97 1.07 -7.33
N LEU A 249 22.01 0.97 -8.26
CA LEU A 249 22.25 1.20 -9.69
C LEU A 249 22.22 2.70 -9.95
N PRO A 250 23.33 3.29 -10.47
CA PRO A 250 23.39 4.72 -10.76
C PRO A 250 22.41 5.12 -11.86
N VAL A 251 22.17 6.42 -12.00
CA VAL A 251 21.37 6.93 -13.11
C VAL A 251 22.14 6.78 -14.42
N GLU A 252 21.61 5.99 -15.35
CA GLU A 252 22.13 5.82 -16.70
C GLU A 252 21.38 6.73 -17.69
N LYS A 253 22.06 7.20 -18.74
CA LYS A 253 21.36 7.82 -19.87
C LYS A 253 20.67 6.74 -20.70
N PHE A 254 19.39 6.95 -21.01
CA PHE A 254 18.66 6.06 -21.91
C PHE A 254 19.01 6.38 -23.38
N PRO A 255 18.97 5.39 -24.29
CA PRO A 255 19.21 5.63 -25.71
C PRO A 255 18.30 6.70 -26.30
N GLU A 256 18.86 7.50 -27.21
CA GLU A 256 18.11 8.55 -27.91
C GLU A 256 17.00 7.96 -28.79
N PRO A 257 15.73 8.36 -28.60
CA PRO A 257 14.62 7.81 -29.37
C PRO A 257 14.59 8.40 -30.79
N GLN A 258 14.24 7.58 -31.78
CA GLN A 258 14.01 8.05 -33.15
C GLN A 258 12.73 8.90 -33.25
N TYR A 259 11.68 8.53 -32.50
CA TYR A 259 10.43 9.27 -32.45
C TYR A 259 10.06 9.59 -31.01
N VAL A 260 9.48 10.76 -30.77
CA VAL A 260 8.89 11.12 -29.47
C VAL A 260 7.42 11.48 -29.63
N TYR A 261 6.59 11.07 -28.67
CA TYR A 261 5.16 11.41 -28.60
C TYR A 261 4.91 12.37 -27.43
N VAL A 262 4.90 13.67 -27.72
CA VAL A 262 4.79 14.69 -26.69
C VAL A 262 3.32 15.04 -26.48
N PHE A 263 2.72 14.49 -25.41
CA PHE A 263 1.32 14.78 -25.06
C PHE A 263 1.13 16.24 -24.64
N LEU A 264 0.04 16.85 -25.08
CA LEU A 264 -0.36 18.19 -24.63
C LEU A 264 -0.98 18.18 -23.23
N SER A 265 -1.46 17.02 -22.76
CA SER A 265 -2.11 16.85 -21.46
C SER A 265 -1.21 16.19 -20.40
N GLN A 266 -0.03 16.75 -20.14
CA GLN A 266 0.94 16.19 -19.18
C GLN A 266 1.12 17.04 -17.91
N HIS A 267 0.04 17.70 -17.49
CA HIS A 267 -0.07 18.48 -16.25
C HIS A 267 -1.52 18.50 -15.76
N ALA A 268 -1.74 18.82 -14.49
CA ALA A 268 -3.09 19.05 -13.98
C ALA A 268 -3.74 20.28 -14.65
N GLY A 269 -5.07 20.27 -14.77
CA GLY A 269 -5.85 21.36 -15.36
C GLY A 269 -6.09 21.21 -16.88
N TYR A 270 -6.18 22.32 -17.60
CA TYR A 270 -6.55 22.32 -19.02
C TYR A 270 -5.33 21.96 -19.90
N PRO A 271 -5.49 21.07 -20.91
CA PRO A 271 -4.40 20.71 -21.83
C PRO A 271 -3.74 21.93 -22.49
N ALA A 272 -2.44 21.84 -22.77
CA ALA A 272 -1.75 22.86 -23.57
C ALA A 272 -2.30 22.91 -25.01
N LYS A 273 -2.20 24.07 -25.65
CA LYS A 273 -2.56 24.24 -27.07
C LYS A 273 -1.32 24.14 -27.94
N PRO A 274 -1.33 23.38 -29.05
CA PRO A 274 -0.16 23.25 -29.90
C PRO A 274 0.24 24.59 -30.53
N LEU A 275 1.54 24.86 -30.60
CA LEU A 275 2.14 26.03 -31.26
C LEU A 275 2.79 25.68 -32.61
N VAL A 276 2.90 24.40 -32.91
CA VAL A 276 3.51 23.87 -34.12
C VAL A 276 2.48 23.13 -34.96
N LYS A 277 2.80 22.90 -36.22
CA LYS A 277 2.00 22.15 -37.19
C LYS A 277 2.82 21.02 -37.80
N GLN A 278 2.14 20.11 -38.47
CA GLN A 278 2.80 19.07 -39.25
C GLN A 278 3.81 19.69 -40.25
N ALA A 279 4.95 19.03 -40.41
CA ALA A 279 6.09 19.43 -41.22
C ALA A 279 6.96 20.59 -40.68
N ASP A 280 6.58 21.23 -39.57
CA ASP A 280 7.44 22.21 -38.91
C ASP A 280 8.74 21.55 -38.42
N ARG A 281 9.85 22.29 -38.51
CA ARG A 281 11.12 21.94 -37.85
C ARG A 281 11.11 22.54 -36.45
N VAL A 282 11.51 21.73 -35.46
CA VAL A 282 11.59 22.13 -34.06
C VAL A 282 13.00 21.92 -33.52
N LYS A 283 13.40 22.75 -32.55
CA LYS A 283 14.68 22.69 -31.86
C LYS A 283 14.55 22.06 -30.48
N LEU A 284 15.66 21.53 -29.96
CA LEU A 284 15.73 20.98 -28.61
C LEU A 284 15.39 22.06 -27.58
N GLY A 285 14.38 21.79 -26.75
CA GLY A 285 13.89 22.72 -25.73
C GLY A 285 12.92 23.79 -26.24
N GLN A 286 12.59 23.83 -27.53
CA GLN A 286 11.63 24.79 -28.07
C GLN A 286 10.24 24.57 -27.46
N LYS A 287 9.55 25.65 -27.07
CA LYS A 287 8.14 25.58 -26.64
C LYS A 287 7.25 25.20 -27.83
N ILE A 288 6.56 24.08 -27.72
CA ILE A 288 5.69 23.52 -28.77
C ILE A 288 4.21 23.45 -28.35
N GLY A 289 3.92 23.69 -27.07
CA GLY A 289 2.56 23.82 -26.56
C GLY A 289 2.47 24.94 -25.54
N GLU A 290 1.47 25.82 -25.71
CA GLU A 290 1.21 26.96 -24.83
C GLU A 290 0.19 26.60 -23.74
N SER A 291 0.40 27.14 -22.55
CA SER A 291 -0.53 26.99 -21.44
C SER A 291 -1.92 27.54 -21.79
N SER A 292 -2.97 26.85 -21.34
CA SER A 292 -4.36 27.31 -21.55
C SER A 292 -5.14 27.39 -20.23
N GLY A 293 -5.74 28.54 -19.93
CA GLY A 293 -6.44 28.75 -18.66
C GLY A 293 -5.52 28.94 -17.44
N LEU A 294 -6.12 28.97 -16.23
CA LEU A 294 -5.43 29.30 -14.98
C LEU A 294 -4.52 28.18 -14.43
N ILE A 295 -4.91 26.91 -14.67
CA ILE A 295 -4.16 25.73 -14.24
C ILE A 295 -3.79 24.98 -15.51
N SER A 296 -2.58 25.20 -15.99
CA SER A 296 -1.99 24.57 -17.19
C SER A 296 -0.49 24.87 -17.20
N SER A 297 0.29 24.21 -18.05
CA SER A 297 1.74 24.42 -18.11
C SER A 297 2.29 24.22 -19.52
N PRO A 298 3.22 25.06 -20.01
CA PRO A 298 3.82 24.89 -21.32
C PRO A 298 4.49 23.52 -21.54
N VAL A 299 4.53 23.11 -22.80
CA VAL A 299 5.12 21.85 -23.27
C VAL A 299 6.23 22.17 -24.26
N HIS A 300 7.33 21.42 -24.17
CA HIS A 300 8.57 21.69 -24.91
C HIS A 300 9.01 20.46 -25.71
N SER A 301 9.72 20.70 -26.80
CA SER A 301 10.32 19.65 -27.62
C SER A 301 11.51 19.03 -26.88
N PRO A 302 11.53 17.71 -26.69
CA PRO A 302 12.63 17.00 -26.03
C PRO A 302 13.78 16.64 -26.97
N VAL A 303 13.60 16.87 -28.28
CA VAL A 303 14.57 16.60 -29.36
C VAL A 303 14.53 17.74 -30.37
N SER A 304 15.57 17.89 -31.19
CA SER A 304 15.50 18.62 -32.46
C SER A 304 14.99 17.69 -33.56
N GLY A 305 14.29 18.25 -34.54
CA GLY A 305 13.88 17.49 -35.71
C GLY A 305 12.58 17.98 -36.32
N LYS A 306 11.77 17.06 -36.85
CA LYS A 306 10.59 17.39 -37.67
C LYS A 306 9.31 16.90 -37.02
N VAL A 307 8.29 17.76 -36.97
CA VAL A 307 6.94 17.37 -36.58
C VAL A 307 6.31 16.53 -37.68
N ILE A 308 6.10 15.24 -37.41
CA ILE A 308 5.54 14.29 -38.38
C ILE A 308 4.02 14.32 -38.37
N ALA A 309 3.41 14.47 -37.20
CA ALA A 309 1.96 14.51 -37.04
C ALA A 309 1.58 15.14 -35.70
N ILE A 310 0.34 15.61 -35.63
CA ILE A 310 -0.36 15.93 -34.37
C ILE A 310 -1.60 15.05 -34.38
N GLU A 311 -1.60 14.00 -33.56
CA GLU A 311 -2.65 12.98 -33.59
C GLU A 311 -2.99 12.46 -32.19
N GLU A 312 -4.10 11.72 -32.09
CA GLU A 312 -4.51 11.11 -30.84
C GLU A 312 -3.75 9.81 -30.55
N LYS A 313 -3.01 9.78 -29.44
CA LYS A 313 -2.35 8.59 -28.88
C LYS A 313 -2.97 8.18 -27.56
N PHE A 314 -2.77 6.93 -27.14
CA PHE A 314 -3.25 6.48 -25.84
C PHE A 314 -2.46 7.15 -24.73
N HIS A 315 -3.12 7.92 -23.88
CA HIS A 315 -2.44 8.68 -22.82
C HIS A 315 -2.14 7.80 -21.61
N PRO A 316 -0.90 7.77 -21.08
CA PRO A 316 -0.47 6.76 -20.10
C PRO A 316 -1.11 6.97 -18.72
N SER A 317 -1.49 8.22 -18.39
CA SER A 317 -2.17 8.56 -17.12
C SER A 317 -3.70 8.65 -17.21
N LEU A 318 -4.26 9.23 -18.28
CA LEU A 318 -5.71 9.46 -18.41
C LEU A 318 -6.50 8.23 -18.87
N LEU A 319 -5.81 7.18 -19.35
CA LEU A 319 -6.41 5.93 -19.86
C LEU A 319 -7.45 6.17 -20.96
N LYS A 320 -7.20 7.17 -21.80
CA LYS A 320 -7.99 7.52 -22.99
C LYS A 320 -7.08 8.11 -24.05
N LYS A 321 -7.59 8.22 -25.28
CA LYS A 321 -6.93 8.96 -26.34
C LYS A 321 -6.78 10.44 -25.98
N SER A 322 -5.62 11.00 -26.31
CA SER A 322 -5.30 12.42 -26.13
C SER A 322 -4.36 12.85 -27.24
N GLU A 323 -4.45 14.11 -27.63
CA GLU A 323 -3.58 14.72 -28.63
C GLU A 323 -2.11 14.72 -28.18
N ALA A 324 -1.25 14.28 -29.08
CA ALA A 324 0.20 14.25 -28.93
C ALA A 324 0.89 14.77 -30.21
N ILE A 325 1.97 15.50 -30.01
CA ILE A 325 2.84 15.98 -31.10
C ILE A 325 3.91 14.90 -31.33
N ILE A 326 3.95 14.33 -32.53
CA ILE A 326 4.93 13.33 -32.92
C ILE A 326 6.10 14.00 -33.62
N ILE A 327 7.30 13.83 -33.08
CA ILE A 327 8.52 14.46 -33.60
C ILE A 327 9.50 13.36 -33.96
N GLU A 328 9.99 13.39 -35.19
CA GLU A 328 11.13 12.59 -35.64
C GLU A 328 12.42 13.30 -35.25
N ASN A 329 13.26 12.61 -34.49
CA ASN A 329 14.55 13.11 -34.02
C ASN A 329 15.56 13.15 -35.17
N ASP A 330 16.17 14.32 -35.38
CA ASP A 330 17.24 14.49 -36.38
C ASP A 330 18.65 14.20 -35.82
N PHE A 331 18.75 13.93 -34.51
CA PHE A 331 19.99 13.63 -33.79
C PHE A 331 21.05 14.75 -33.86
N THR A 332 20.66 15.97 -34.22
CA THR A 332 21.57 17.13 -34.25
C THR A 332 21.69 17.84 -32.91
N ASP A 333 20.70 17.64 -32.02
CA ASP A 333 20.53 18.35 -30.75
C ASP A 333 20.66 19.88 -30.89
N GLU A 334 20.14 20.44 -31.99
CA GLU A 334 20.12 21.89 -32.20
C GLU A 334 19.26 22.56 -31.12
N ILE A 335 19.90 23.31 -30.21
CA ILE A 335 19.26 23.92 -29.04
C ILE A 335 18.52 25.20 -29.44
N ASP A 336 17.30 25.38 -28.94
CA ASP A 336 16.58 26.64 -29.07
C ASP A 336 17.20 27.72 -28.17
N CYS A 337 17.31 28.95 -28.66
CA CYS A 337 17.93 30.03 -27.89
C CYS A 337 17.21 30.32 -26.56
N SER A 338 15.90 30.12 -26.50
CA SER A 338 15.16 30.26 -25.25
C SER A 338 15.55 29.19 -24.23
N ALA A 339 16.01 28.01 -24.67
CA ALA A 339 16.43 26.89 -23.84
C ALA A 339 17.88 26.97 -23.32
N SER A 340 18.65 27.99 -23.72
CA SER A 340 20.05 28.18 -23.30
C SER A 340 20.31 29.46 -22.52
N THR A 341 19.27 30.25 -22.22
CA THR A 341 19.44 31.52 -21.50
C THR A 341 19.61 31.25 -20.01
N CYS A 342 20.85 31.32 -19.51
CA CYS A 342 21.15 31.27 -18.08
C CYS A 342 20.71 32.57 -17.41
N PHE A 343 19.90 32.47 -16.35
CA PHE A 343 19.50 33.64 -15.56
C PHE A 343 20.41 33.82 -14.34
N ASP A 344 20.80 35.06 -14.08
CA ASP A 344 21.48 35.41 -12.83
C ASP A 344 20.47 35.35 -11.68
N THR A 345 20.51 34.23 -10.95
CA THR A 345 19.62 33.94 -9.82
C THR A 345 19.78 34.94 -8.67
N LYS A 346 20.96 35.56 -8.52
CA LYS A 346 21.22 36.51 -7.44
C LYS A 346 20.40 37.77 -7.62
N ASN A 347 20.38 38.31 -8.84
CA ASN A 347 19.72 39.57 -9.17
C ASN A 347 18.27 39.42 -9.68
N ALA A 348 17.83 38.20 -10.01
CA ALA A 348 16.45 37.96 -10.44
C ALA A 348 15.43 38.29 -9.33
N THR A 349 14.36 38.99 -9.71
CA THR A 349 13.19 39.25 -8.87
C THR A 349 12.35 37.98 -8.67
N LYS A 350 11.47 37.96 -7.66
CA LYS A 350 10.60 36.80 -7.39
C LYS A 350 9.67 36.52 -8.57
N GLU A 351 9.14 37.58 -9.16
CA GLU A 351 8.23 37.54 -10.29
C GLU A 351 8.91 36.96 -11.53
N GLN A 352 10.16 37.36 -11.81
CA GLN A 352 10.96 36.79 -12.88
C GLN A 352 11.23 35.30 -12.67
N LEU A 353 11.56 34.88 -11.45
CA LEU A 353 11.79 33.47 -11.14
C LEU A 353 10.52 32.64 -11.33
N ILE A 354 9.36 33.14 -10.88
CA ILE A 354 8.06 32.48 -11.09
C ILE A 354 7.77 32.36 -12.58
N GLU A 355 8.00 33.41 -13.37
CA GLU A 355 7.73 33.40 -14.81
C GLU A 355 8.66 32.42 -15.53
N ILE A 356 9.94 32.32 -15.15
CA ILE A 356 10.85 31.30 -15.70
C ILE A 356 10.34 29.90 -15.38
N VAL A 357 9.94 29.62 -14.13
CA VAL A 357 9.43 28.30 -13.72
C VAL A 357 8.16 27.93 -14.51
N LYS A 358 7.28 28.92 -14.76
CA LYS A 358 6.08 28.78 -15.57
C LYS A 358 6.44 28.50 -17.03
N GLU A 359 7.22 29.37 -17.67
CA GLU A 359 7.57 29.27 -19.10
C GLU A 359 8.37 28.01 -19.40
N LYS A 360 9.23 27.55 -18.48
CA LYS A 360 9.98 26.29 -18.60
C LYS A 360 9.15 25.04 -18.36
N GLY A 361 7.86 25.20 -18.07
CA GLY A 361 6.90 24.11 -17.99
C GLY A 361 7.08 23.20 -16.77
N ILE A 362 7.58 23.72 -15.66
CA ILE A 362 7.83 22.91 -14.45
C ILE A 362 6.52 22.56 -13.74
N VAL A 363 6.37 21.29 -13.40
CA VAL A 363 5.23 20.75 -12.67
C VAL A 363 5.70 19.91 -11.49
N GLY A 364 4.80 19.63 -10.54
CA GLY A 364 5.09 18.76 -9.41
C GLY A 364 5.39 17.33 -9.86
N LEU A 365 6.63 16.89 -9.67
CA LEU A 365 7.15 15.61 -10.18
C LEU A 365 6.90 14.41 -9.27
N GLY A 366 6.19 14.59 -8.15
CA GLY A 366 5.72 13.50 -7.29
C GLY A 366 4.51 12.72 -7.84
N GLY A 367 4.13 12.93 -9.10
CA GLY A 367 3.08 12.18 -9.82
C GLY A 367 1.82 12.98 -10.16
N ALA A 368 1.40 13.95 -9.34
CA ALA A 368 0.18 14.73 -9.58
C ALA A 368 0.30 15.75 -10.73
N MET A 369 1.52 16.10 -11.15
CA MET A 369 1.81 17.03 -12.24
C MET A 369 1.12 18.40 -12.10
N PHE A 370 0.91 18.86 -10.86
CA PHE A 370 0.33 20.18 -10.60
C PHE A 370 1.35 21.27 -10.98
N PRO A 371 0.99 22.31 -11.77
CA PRO A 371 1.94 23.34 -12.20
C PRO A 371 2.66 24.00 -11.01
N SER A 372 3.99 23.96 -11.01
CA SER A 372 4.78 24.35 -9.83
C SER A 372 4.69 25.86 -9.57
N PHE A 373 4.58 26.67 -10.61
CA PHE A 373 4.43 28.13 -10.47
C PHE A 373 3.17 28.49 -9.66
N VAL A 374 2.08 27.71 -9.76
CA VAL A 374 0.84 27.97 -9.00
C VAL A 374 1.07 27.80 -7.50
N LYS A 375 1.92 26.85 -7.09
CA LYS A 375 2.34 26.68 -5.69
C LYS A 375 3.27 27.80 -5.20
N LEU A 376 3.90 28.54 -6.12
CA LEU A 376 4.85 29.62 -5.83
C LEU A 376 4.20 31.01 -5.86
N LEU A 377 2.98 31.13 -6.39
CA LEU A 377 2.26 32.39 -6.40
C LEU A 377 2.08 32.92 -4.97
N PRO A 378 2.10 34.25 -4.77
CA PRO A 378 1.92 34.86 -3.47
C PRO A 378 0.69 34.30 -2.76
N PRO A 379 0.86 33.62 -1.61
CA PRO A 379 -0.24 33.00 -0.92
C PRO A 379 -1.11 34.06 -0.24
N LYS A 380 -2.41 33.75 -0.05
CA LYS A 380 -3.30 34.63 0.74
C LYS A 380 -2.89 34.71 2.21
N ASN A 381 -2.31 33.64 2.73
CA ASN A 381 -1.80 33.52 4.11
C ASN A 381 -0.28 33.43 4.07
N PRO A 382 0.44 34.00 5.06
CA PRO A 382 1.89 33.87 5.13
C PRO A 382 2.29 32.39 5.24
N VAL A 383 3.29 32.00 4.44
CA VAL A 383 3.95 30.70 4.52
C VAL A 383 5.19 30.88 5.38
N ASP A 384 5.38 30.02 6.37
CA ASP A 384 6.54 30.06 7.26
C ASP A 384 7.53 28.91 7.01
N THR A 385 7.06 27.80 6.42
CA THR A 385 7.88 26.60 6.22
C THR A 385 7.73 26.02 4.81
N LEU A 386 8.87 25.76 4.16
CA LEU A 386 8.96 24.96 2.94
C LEU A 386 9.36 23.51 3.29
N VAL A 387 8.55 22.55 2.89
CA VAL A 387 8.82 21.12 3.07
C VAL A 387 9.26 20.50 1.74
N ILE A 388 10.38 19.79 1.77
CA ILE A 388 10.88 19.03 0.64
C ILE A 388 10.64 17.54 0.90
N ASN A 389 9.87 16.91 0.02
CA ASN A 389 9.50 15.51 0.07
C ASN A 389 10.52 14.66 -0.68
N GLY A 390 11.41 14.01 0.09
CA GLY A 390 12.35 12.98 -0.36
C GLY A 390 11.96 11.57 0.09
N CYS A 391 10.68 11.33 0.40
CA CYS A 391 10.24 10.05 0.95
C CYS A 391 10.30 8.91 -0.07
N GLU A 392 9.87 9.13 -1.32
CA GLU A 392 9.72 8.08 -2.36
C GLU A 392 9.18 6.75 -1.80
N CYS A 393 8.00 6.80 -1.19
CA CYS A 393 7.45 5.69 -0.41
C CYS A 393 6.83 4.56 -1.26
N GLU A 394 6.73 4.72 -2.59
CA GLU A 394 6.30 3.65 -3.48
C GLU A 394 7.37 2.54 -3.53
N PRO A 395 6.98 1.27 -3.35
CA PRO A 395 7.89 0.14 -3.54
C PRO A 395 8.48 0.12 -4.97
N TYR A 396 9.64 -0.54 -5.13
CA TYR A 396 10.42 -0.68 -6.37
C TYR A 396 11.06 0.60 -6.95
N LEU A 397 10.57 1.80 -6.62
CA LEU A 397 11.08 3.06 -7.16
C LEU A 397 12.31 3.57 -6.39
N ASN A 398 13.31 4.09 -7.09
CA ASN A 398 14.54 4.67 -6.55
C ASN A 398 14.99 5.96 -7.28
N SER A 399 14.16 6.51 -8.16
CA SER A 399 14.47 7.69 -8.96
C SER A 399 14.84 8.91 -8.13
N ASP A 400 14.03 9.23 -7.10
CA ASP A 400 14.28 10.35 -6.19
C ASP A 400 15.43 10.01 -5.23
N ASN A 401 15.52 8.75 -4.78
CA ASN A 401 16.63 8.27 -3.96
C ASN A 401 17.98 8.50 -4.66
N ARG A 402 18.12 8.02 -5.90
CA ARG A 402 19.34 8.22 -6.71
C ARG A 402 19.61 9.69 -7.00
N LEU A 403 18.57 10.47 -7.28
CA LEU A 403 18.72 11.90 -7.53
C LEU A 403 19.31 12.63 -6.30
N MET A 404 18.88 12.30 -5.08
CA MET A 404 19.46 12.86 -3.84
C MET A 404 20.90 12.42 -3.58
N ILE A 405 21.29 11.24 -4.05
CA ILE A 405 22.67 10.73 -3.92
C ILE A 405 23.59 11.40 -4.95
N GLU A 406 23.13 11.55 -6.19
CA GLU A 406 23.98 11.95 -7.33
C GLU A 406 23.97 13.46 -7.60
N HIS A 407 22.91 14.17 -7.24
CA HIS A 407 22.73 15.60 -7.52
C HIS A 407 22.29 16.44 -6.30
N PRO A 408 22.91 16.29 -5.11
CA PRO A 408 22.46 16.99 -3.91
C PRO A 408 22.61 18.52 -4.02
N GLU A 409 23.67 19.00 -4.66
CA GLU A 409 23.96 20.44 -4.81
C GLU A 409 22.97 21.12 -5.76
N GLU A 410 22.60 20.45 -6.85
CA GLU A 410 21.61 20.94 -7.80
C GLU A 410 20.21 20.97 -7.18
N ILE A 411 19.85 19.96 -6.39
CA ILE A 411 18.61 19.97 -5.59
C ILE A 411 18.61 21.18 -4.64
N LEU A 412 19.72 21.41 -3.94
CA LEU A 412 19.87 22.50 -2.98
C LEU A 412 19.72 23.88 -3.64
N GLN A 413 20.31 24.09 -4.81
CA GLN A 413 20.09 25.32 -5.57
C GLN A 413 18.62 25.50 -5.98
N GLY A 414 17.93 24.43 -6.34
CA GLY A 414 16.49 24.44 -6.58
C GLY A 414 15.68 24.83 -5.34
N ILE A 415 16.07 24.31 -4.17
CA ILE A 415 15.48 24.65 -2.87
C ILE A 415 15.68 26.14 -2.58
N GLU A 416 16.88 26.69 -2.79
CA GLU A 416 17.17 28.11 -2.57
C GLU A 416 16.34 29.03 -3.48
N ILE A 417 16.12 28.64 -4.73
CA ILE A 417 15.22 29.37 -5.65
C ILE A 417 13.80 29.40 -5.06
N ALA A 418 13.25 28.24 -4.66
CA ALA A 418 11.93 28.17 -4.07
C ALA A 418 11.85 28.95 -2.74
N ARG A 419 12.89 28.88 -1.92
CA ARG A 419 13.03 29.62 -0.65
C ARG A 419 12.98 31.13 -0.87
N LYS A 420 13.73 31.64 -1.85
CA LYS A 420 13.74 33.07 -2.23
C LYS A 420 12.38 33.55 -2.73
N ILE A 421 11.71 32.76 -3.57
CA ILE A 421 10.38 33.11 -4.09
C ILE A 421 9.35 33.18 -2.95
N LEU A 422 9.31 32.15 -2.11
CA LEU A 422 8.34 32.04 -1.02
C LEU A 422 8.67 32.95 0.17
N SER A 423 9.89 33.49 0.24
CA SER A 423 10.36 34.33 1.36
C SER A 423 10.28 33.63 2.71
N VAL A 424 10.65 32.35 2.72
CA VAL A 424 10.60 31.50 3.93
C VAL A 424 12.00 31.32 4.49
N GLU A 425 12.11 31.34 5.81
CA GLU A 425 13.39 31.10 6.49
C GLU A 425 13.61 29.61 6.80
N ASN A 426 12.52 28.87 7.09
CA ASN A 426 12.58 27.49 7.52
C ASN A 426 12.31 26.51 6.37
N VAL A 427 13.27 25.63 6.11
CA VAL A 427 13.16 24.53 5.14
C VAL A 427 13.42 23.19 5.82
N VAL A 428 12.53 22.23 5.58
CA VAL A 428 12.62 20.89 6.15
C VAL A 428 12.58 19.84 5.04
N ILE A 429 13.65 19.07 4.88
CA ILE A 429 13.78 17.98 3.92
C ILE A 429 13.46 16.67 4.64
N GLY A 430 12.32 16.04 4.32
CA GLY A 430 11.91 14.77 4.90
C GLY A 430 12.35 13.58 4.04
N ILE A 431 13.18 12.70 4.60
CA ILE A 431 13.71 11.51 3.93
C ILE A 431 13.47 10.28 4.82
N GLU A 432 13.00 9.18 4.24
CA GLU A 432 12.80 7.93 4.98
C GLU A 432 14.14 7.26 5.33
N GLU A 433 14.20 6.62 6.51
CA GLU A 433 15.41 5.98 7.10
C GLU A 433 15.95 4.81 6.25
N ASN A 434 15.13 4.24 5.36
CA ASN A 434 15.56 3.25 4.36
C ASN A 434 16.47 3.81 3.26
N LYS A 435 16.81 5.11 3.26
CA LYS A 435 17.69 5.76 2.26
C LYS A 435 18.91 6.41 2.91
N PRO A 436 19.77 5.64 3.61
CA PRO A 436 20.86 6.20 4.40
C PRO A 436 21.85 7.05 3.57
N TYR A 437 22.18 6.61 2.35
CA TYR A 437 23.09 7.36 1.47
C TYR A 437 22.51 8.69 0.99
N ALA A 438 21.20 8.76 0.72
CA ALA A 438 20.55 10.02 0.37
C ALA A 438 20.52 10.98 1.57
N ILE A 439 20.24 10.47 2.78
CA ILE A 439 20.29 11.25 4.02
C ILE A 439 21.69 11.83 4.23
N GLU A 440 22.72 11.00 4.11
CA GLU A 440 24.11 11.42 4.26
C GLU A 440 24.50 12.47 3.22
N SER A 441 24.20 12.22 1.94
CA SER A 441 24.46 13.13 0.82
C SER A 441 23.82 14.50 1.04
N MET A 442 22.52 14.52 1.36
CA MET A 442 21.79 15.77 1.59
C MET A 442 22.24 16.48 2.88
N ARG A 443 22.62 15.76 3.94
CA ARG A 443 23.19 16.37 5.16
C ARG A 443 24.52 17.07 4.89
N LYS A 444 25.40 16.45 4.09
CA LYS A 444 26.68 17.05 3.68
C LYS A 444 26.47 18.33 2.87
N ALA A 445 25.53 18.31 1.92
CA ALA A 445 25.25 19.49 1.10
C ALA A 445 24.74 20.70 1.91
N ILE A 446 24.09 20.48 3.06
CA ILE A 446 23.54 21.57 3.90
C ILE A 446 24.44 21.99 5.07
N GLU A 447 25.63 21.39 5.25
CA GLU A 447 26.45 21.53 6.48
C GLU A 447 26.76 22.99 6.86
N ASN A 448 26.86 23.88 5.87
CA ASN A 448 27.19 25.30 6.06
C ASN A 448 26.01 26.26 5.83
N LEU A 449 24.77 25.76 5.79
CA LEU A 449 23.58 26.57 5.51
C LEU A 449 22.66 26.67 6.72
N SER A 450 22.26 27.90 7.03
CA SER A 450 21.25 28.18 8.05
C SER A 450 19.83 28.07 7.47
N GLY A 451 18.89 27.63 8.31
CA GLY A 451 17.47 27.56 7.98
C GLY A 451 17.05 26.33 7.16
N ILE A 452 17.98 25.41 6.84
CA ILE A 452 17.66 24.15 6.14
C ILE A 452 18.01 22.97 7.04
N SER A 453 17.13 21.98 7.14
CA SER A 453 17.37 20.78 7.91
C SER A 453 16.91 19.51 7.20
N VAL A 454 17.66 18.43 7.35
CA VAL A 454 17.26 17.07 6.93
C VAL A 454 16.67 16.34 8.13
N LYS A 455 15.42 15.89 8.02
CA LYS A 455 14.71 15.10 9.02
C LYS A 455 14.50 13.68 8.50
N GLU A 456 15.01 12.75 9.27
CA GLU A 456 14.86 11.32 9.05
C GLU A 456 13.48 10.87 9.51
N LEU A 457 12.82 10.07 8.68
CA LEU A 457 11.44 9.61 8.86
C LEU A 457 11.39 8.09 8.91
N LYS A 458 10.52 7.53 9.74
CA LYS A 458 10.28 6.08 9.72
C LYS A 458 9.64 5.66 8.41
N THR A 459 10.10 4.55 7.84
CA THR A 459 9.56 4.02 6.59
C THR A 459 8.14 3.50 6.78
N LYS A 460 7.15 4.21 6.22
CA LYS A 460 5.73 3.90 6.42
C LYS A 460 4.89 4.47 5.28
N TYR A 461 4.30 3.62 4.44
CA TYR A 461 3.44 4.11 3.37
C TYR A 461 2.08 4.62 3.91
N PRO A 462 1.53 5.77 3.48
CA PRO A 462 2.04 6.71 2.49
C PRO A 462 2.70 7.97 3.13
N GLN A 463 3.87 7.85 3.76
CA GLN A 463 4.61 8.94 4.42
C GLN A 463 4.82 10.15 3.50
N GLY A 464 5.03 9.90 2.20
CA GLY A 464 5.20 10.92 1.18
C GLY A 464 3.91 11.65 0.76
N ALA A 465 2.73 11.28 1.27
CA ALA A 465 1.51 12.06 1.03
C ALA A 465 1.59 13.40 1.79
N GLU A 466 1.31 14.52 1.11
CA GLU A 466 1.57 15.87 1.64
C GLU A 466 1.00 16.08 3.06
N LYS A 467 -0.25 15.66 3.31
CA LYS A 467 -0.88 15.80 4.64
C LYS A 467 -0.19 14.96 5.72
N MET A 468 0.30 13.76 5.38
CA MET A 468 0.99 12.87 6.31
C MET A 468 2.40 13.39 6.62
N LEU A 469 3.10 13.87 5.59
CA LEU A 469 4.42 14.46 5.70
C LEU A 469 4.41 15.71 6.59
N ILE A 470 3.47 16.63 6.36
CA ILE A 470 3.30 17.85 7.17
C ILE A 470 3.02 17.48 8.64
N LYS A 471 2.09 16.55 8.89
CA LYS A 471 1.77 16.09 10.24
C LYS A 471 2.99 15.49 10.95
N THR A 472 3.78 14.70 10.23
CA THR A 472 4.96 14.02 10.79
C THR A 472 6.11 14.98 11.08
N LEU A 473 6.39 15.91 10.16
CA LEU A 473 7.52 16.83 10.30
C LEU A 473 7.21 18.01 11.24
N LEU A 474 5.98 18.53 11.21
CA LEU A 474 5.64 19.81 11.82
C LEU A 474 4.53 19.70 12.87
N GLY A 475 3.90 18.53 13.04
CA GLY A 475 2.76 18.36 13.95
C GLY A 475 1.48 19.07 13.50
N ARG A 476 1.47 19.69 12.31
CA ARG A 476 0.32 20.45 11.79
C ARG A 476 -0.67 19.54 11.08
N LYS A 477 -1.97 19.69 11.37
CA LYS A 477 -3.04 18.98 10.67
C LYS A 477 -3.65 19.87 9.60
N VAL A 478 -3.48 19.51 8.32
CA VAL A 478 -4.18 20.17 7.22
C VAL A 478 -5.68 19.90 7.35
N PRO A 479 -6.56 20.94 7.32
CA PRO A 479 -8.00 20.77 7.40
C PRO A 479 -8.56 19.85 6.30
N ASP A 480 -9.76 19.33 6.56
CA ASP A 480 -10.53 18.58 5.57
C ASP A 480 -10.88 19.48 4.39
N GLY A 481 -10.69 18.98 3.16
CA GLY A 481 -10.78 19.81 1.95
C GLY A 481 -9.72 20.92 1.79
N GLY A 482 -8.94 21.23 2.84
CA GLY A 482 -7.89 22.25 2.82
C GLY A 482 -6.59 21.81 2.13
N LEU A 483 -5.75 22.80 1.85
CA LEU A 483 -4.45 22.71 1.21
C LEU A 483 -3.31 22.94 2.23
N PRO A 484 -2.06 22.52 1.95
CA PRO A 484 -0.90 22.83 2.77
C PRO A 484 -0.75 24.32 3.14
N LEU A 485 -1.14 25.21 2.22
CA LEU A 485 -1.11 26.67 2.43
C LEU A 485 -2.00 27.13 3.60
N ASP A 486 -3.08 26.41 3.90
CA ASP A 486 -3.99 26.75 5.01
C ASP A 486 -3.34 26.54 6.39
N VAL A 487 -2.19 25.86 6.43
CA VAL A 487 -1.39 25.67 7.65
C VAL A 487 0.01 26.29 7.54
N GLY A 488 0.21 27.22 6.60
CA GLY A 488 1.46 27.97 6.43
C GLY A 488 2.60 27.17 5.81
N VAL A 489 2.29 26.11 5.04
CA VAL A 489 3.29 25.19 4.48
C VAL A 489 3.17 25.06 2.96
N VAL A 490 4.31 25.03 2.27
CA VAL A 490 4.39 24.61 0.86
C VAL A 490 5.19 23.32 0.78
N VAL A 491 4.72 22.35 -0.02
CA VAL A 491 5.39 21.06 -0.21
C VAL A 491 5.81 20.88 -1.66
N PHE A 492 7.09 20.59 -1.87
CA PHE A 492 7.65 20.20 -3.16
C PHE A 492 8.38 18.86 -3.07
N ASN A 493 8.37 18.09 -4.16
CA ASN A 493 9.18 16.87 -4.27
C ASN A 493 10.61 17.21 -4.69
N VAL A 494 11.59 16.39 -4.28
CA VAL A 494 13.02 16.60 -4.58
C VAL A 494 13.32 16.73 -6.08
N ALA A 495 12.71 15.90 -6.94
CA ALA A 495 12.89 16.02 -8.38
C ALA A 495 12.32 17.32 -8.94
N THR A 496 11.32 17.91 -8.29
CA THR A 496 10.81 19.23 -8.69
C THR A 496 11.84 20.32 -8.39
N MET A 497 12.58 20.23 -7.29
CA MET A 497 13.66 21.17 -6.98
C MET A 497 14.81 21.05 -7.99
N PHE A 498 15.22 19.83 -8.31
CA PHE A 498 16.21 19.61 -9.38
C PHE A 498 15.76 20.19 -10.73
N ALA A 499 14.49 19.98 -11.11
CA ALA A 499 13.94 20.56 -12.33
C ALA A 499 13.88 22.10 -12.30
N MET A 500 13.60 22.71 -11.15
CA MET A 500 13.66 24.17 -10.98
C MET A 500 15.09 24.70 -11.15
N TYR A 501 16.10 24.00 -10.61
CA TYR A 501 17.50 24.31 -10.86
C TYR A 501 17.83 24.27 -12.36
N GLN A 502 17.45 23.19 -13.06
CA GLN A 502 17.70 23.06 -14.50
C GLN A 502 17.04 24.19 -15.30
N ALA A 503 15.79 24.54 -14.97
CA ALA A 503 15.06 25.60 -15.63
C ALA A 503 15.67 26.98 -15.43
N VAL A 504 16.03 27.33 -14.20
CA VAL A 504 16.44 28.69 -13.85
C VAL A 504 17.94 28.90 -14.06
N VAL A 505 18.76 27.94 -13.62
CA VAL A 505 20.23 28.08 -13.65
C VAL A 505 20.80 27.64 -14.99
N LYS A 506 20.27 26.55 -15.58
CA LYS A 506 20.75 26.01 -16.86
C LYS A 506 19.94 26.46 -18.07
N GLY A 507 18.78 27.09 -17.84
CA GLY A 507 17.85 27.45 -18.92
C GLY A 507 17.10 26.25 -19.53
N ILE A 508 17.28 25.04 -19.01
CA ILE A 508 16.77 23.81 -19.62
C ILE A 508 15.30 23.59 -19.19
N PRO A 509 14.34 23.58 -20.13
CA PRO A 509 12.94 23.28 -19.81
C PRO A 509 12.76 21.83 -19.35
N LEU A 510 11.59 21.50 -18.79
CA LEU A 510 11.29 20.13 -18.38
C LEU A 510 11.04 19.24 -19.61
N ILE A 511 12.11 18.64 -20.11
CA ILE A 511 12.13 17.78 -21.30
C ILE A 511 12.63 16.36 -21.03
N LYS A 512 13.09 16.08 -19.80
CA LYS A 512 13.61 14.78 -19.38
C LYS A 512 13.19 14.45 -17.95
N ARG A 513 13.16 13.16 -17.63
CA ARG A 513 12.82 12.61 -16.31
C ARG A 513 13.83 11.55 -15.94
N ILE A 514 14.22 11.52 -14.67
CA ILE A 514 14.84 10.34 -14.07
C ILE A 514 13.70 9.43 -13.62
N ILE A 515 13.67 8.20 -14.12
CA ILE A 515 12.65 7.21 -13.79
C ILE A 515 13.29 5.88 -13.41
N THR A 516 12.60 5.09 -12.61
CA THR A 516 13.04 3.72 -12.28
C THR A 516 12.34 2.68 -13.14
N ILE A 517 13.11 1.75 -13.72
CA ILE A 517 12.61 0.54 -14.36
C ILE A 517 12.94 -0.66 -13.47
N SER A 518 11.92 -1.36 -12.97
CA SER A 518 12.10 -2.40 -11.95
C SER A 518 11.03 -3.50 -12.00
N GLY A 519 11.15 -4.51 -11.14
CA GLY A 519 10.32 -5.72 -11.18
C GLY A 519 10.87 -6.76 -12.15
N GLU A 520 10.03 -7.34 -12.99
CA GLU A 520 10.35 -8.49 -13.86
C GLU A 520 10.99 -8.10 -15.21
N PHE A 521 11.55 -6.89 -15.33
CA PHE A 521 12.36 -6.50 -16.49
C PHE A 521 13.71 -7.21 -16.48
N GLU A 522 14.26 -7.53 -17.64
CA GLU A 522 15.62 -8.10 -17.75
C GLU A 522 16.67 -7.06 -17.33
N LYS A 523 16.69 -5.89 -17.99
CA LYS A 523 17.55 -4.76 -17.62
C LYS A 523 16.76 -3.77 -16.74
N LYS A 524 17.08 -3.79 -15.44
CA LYS A 524 16.52 -2.94 -14.40
C LYS A 524 17.50 -1.80 -14.09
N GLY A 525 17.01 -0.66 -13.64
CA GLY A 525 17.87 0.47 -13.32
C GLY A 525 17.14 1.79 -13.20
N ASN A 526 17.90 2.85 -12.99
CA ASN A 526 17.41 4.22 -12.97
C ASN A 526 17.92 4.90 -14.23
N PHE A 527 17.03 5.54 -14.98
CA PHE A 527 17.35 6.09 -16.29
C PHE A 527 16.92 7.54 -16.41
N GLU A 528 17.82 8.38 -16.93
CA GLU A 528 17.46 9.68 -17.49
C GLU A 528 16.88 9.48 -18.88
N ILE A 529 15.57 9.76 -19.03
CA ILE A 529 14.78 9.52 -20.25
C ILE A 529 14.13 10.82 -20.71
N LYS A 530 14.17 11.07 -22.02
CA LYS A 530 13.46 12.19 -22.65
C LYS A 530 11.94 12.01 -22.55
N ILE A 531 11.23 13.08 -22.23
CA ILE A 531 9.76 13.09 -22.26
C ILE A 531 9.33 12.77 -23.70
N GLY A 532 8.28 11.98 -23.86
CA GLY A 532 7.82 11.52 -25.16
C GLY A 532 8.51 10.28 -25.69
N THR A 533 9.56 9.75 -25.04
CA THR A 533 10.12 8.43 -25.41
C THR A 533 9.01 7.35 -25.39
N PRO A 534 8.80 6.62 -26.50
CA PRO A 534 7.77 5.60 -26.59
C PRO A 534 7.96 4.47 -25.57
N LEU A 535 6.85 3.99 -24.99
CA LEU A 535 6.89 2.86 -24.05
C LEU A 535 7.41 1.58 -24.72
N LYS A 536 7.10 1.38 -26.01
CA LYS A 536 7.64 0.26 -26.81
C LYS A 536 9.17 0.23 -26.84
N ASP A 537 9.82 1.39 -26.92
CA ASP A 537 11.28 1.47 -26.95
C ASP A 537 11.88 1.09 -25.60
N ILE A 538 11.23 1.49 -24.51
CA ILE A 538 11.61 1.09 -23.14
C ILE A 538 11.43 -0.42 -22.96
N LEU A 539 10.29 -0.98 -23.37
CA LEU A 539 10.04 -2.42 -23.29
C LEU A 539 11.08 -3.22 -24.09
N LYS A 540 11.44 -2.74 -25.29
CA LYS A 540 12.47 -3.37 -26.13
C LYS A 540 13.85 -3.30 -25.48
N PHE A 541 14.26 -2.12 -25.01
CA PHE A 541 15.59 -1.92 -24.41
C PHE A 541 15.76 -2.63 -23.08
N CYS A 542 14.73 -2.64 -22.24
CA CYS A 542 14.79 -3.22 -20.90
C CYS A 542 14.40 -4.71 -20.84
N GLY A 543 14.06 -5.34 -21.96
CA GLY A 543 13.61 -6.73 -22.01
C GLY A 543 12.27 -6.95 -21.30
N GLY A 544 11.32 -6.04 -21.46
CA GLY A 544 9.97 -6.09 -20.84
C GLY A 544 8.98 -6.99 -21.56
N HIS A 545 9.42 -8.06 -22.22
CA HIS A 545 8.58 -8.91 -23.08
C HIS A 545 7.41 -9.57 -22.34
N LEU A 546 7.60 -9.88 -21.05
CA LEU A 546 6.58 -10.42 -20.14
C LEU A 546 5.38 -9.48 -19.98
N ALA A 547 5.50 -8.18 -20.28
CA ALA A 547 4.38 -7.25 -20.26
C ALA A 547 3.28 -7.61 -21.26
N ASN A 548 3.59 -8.37 -22.32
CA ASN A 548 2.58 -8.85 -23.28
C ASN A 548 1.71 -9.98 -22.70
N ASP A 549 2.17 -10.69 -21.67
CA ASP A 549 1.40 -11.68 -20.93
C ASP A 549 0.55 -10.97 -19.86
N ASN A 550 -0.56 -10.40 -20.30
CA ASN A 550 -1.52 -9.71 -19.45
C ASN A 550 -2.26 -10.65 -18.48
N GLU A 551 -2.14 -11.97 -18.60
CA GLU A 551 -2.77 -12.90 -17.65
C GLU A 551 -1.90 -13.04 -16.40
N ASN A 552 -0.60 -13.21 -16.59
CA ASN A 552 0.33 -13.47 -15.49
C ASN A 552 1.09 -12.24 -15.01
N TYR A 553 1.18 -11.17 -15.81
CA TYR A 553 1.96 -9.98 -15.49
C TYR A 553 1.13 -8.70 -15.61
N CYS A 554 1.60 -7.66 -14.91
CA CYS A 554 0.99 -6.34 -14.90
C CYS A 554 2.10 -5.29 -14.99
N LEU A 555 2.09 -4.50 -16.06
CA LEU A 555 2.92 -3.31 -16.17
C LEU A 555 2.20 -2.11 -15.54
N LYS A 556 2.87 -1.40 -14.62
CA LYS A 556 2.36 -0.18 -14.02
C LYS A 556 3.29 0.99 -14.29
N MET A 557 2.73 2.14 -14.70
CA MET A 557 3.42 3.43 -14.66
C MET A 557 3.32 4.01 -13.25
N GLY A 558 4.46 4.22 -12.60
CA GLY A 558 4.57 4.54 -11.18
C GLY A 558 4.87 3.29 -10.33
N GLY A 559 4.52 3.32 -9.05
CA GLY A 559 4.75 2.21 -8.13
C GLY A 559 3.58 1.22 -8.05
N PRO A 560 3.74 0.09 -7.34
CA PRO A 560 2.70 -0.94 -7.27
C PRO A 560 1.45 -0.50 -6.50
N MET A 561 1.52 0.53 -5.65
CA MET A 561 0.39 0.97 -4.82
C MET A 561 -0.54 1.89 -5.62
N MET A 562 -0.06 3.06 -6.05
CA MET A 562 -0.86 4.05 -6.80
C MET A 562 -0.68 4.01 -8.32
N GLY A 563 0.27 3.22 -8.83
CA GLY A 563 0.62 3.21 -10.24
C GLY A 563 -0.52 2.79 -11.16
N ILE A 564 -0.48 3.32 -12.36
CA ILE A 564 -1.53 3.19 -13.38
C ILE A 564 -1.18 2.00 -14.27
N ILE A 565 -2.07 1.01 -14.33
CA ILE A 565 -1.90 -0.17 -15.18
C ILE A 565 -1.83 0.29 -16.64
N GLN A 566 -0.77 -0.13 -17.34
CA GLN A 566 -0.57 0.14 -18.76
C GLN A 566 -1.08 -1.05 -19.57
N SER A 567 -2.19 -0.87 -20.28
CA SER A 567 -2.80 -1.88 -21.15
C SER A 567 -2.51 -1.68 -22.64
N ASP A 568 -2.06 -0.48 -23.01
CA ASP A 568 -1.66 -0.11 -24.37
C ASP A 568 -0.23 0.40 -24.32
N PHE A 569 0.62 -0.10 -25.23
CA PHE A 569 2.02 0.27 -25.32
C PHE A 569 2.29 1.35 -26.39
N ASP A 570 1.28 1.75 -27.18
CA ASP A 570 1.34 2.91 -28.08
C ASP A 570 1.16 4.23 -27.31
N THR A 571 2.06 4.41 -26.34
CA THR A 571 2.09 5.55 -25.43
C THR A 571 3.53 5.98 -25.18
N ALA A 572 3.77 6.96 -24.31
CA ALA A 572 5.09 7.51 -24.07
C ALA A 572 5.29 8.00 -22.64
N VAL A 573 6.55 8.25 -22.27
CA VAL A 573 6.92 8.92 -21.02
C VAL A 573 6.33 10.33 -20.99
N ILE A 574 5.75 10.72 -19.86
CA ILE A 574 5.24 12.09 -19.61
C ILE A 574 5.91 12.69 -18.37
N LYS A 575 5.70 13.99 -18.12
CA LYS A 575 6.24 14.69 -16.91
C LYS A 575 5.95 13.94 -15.59
N GLY A 576 4.79 13.30 -15.47
CA GLY A 576 4.38 12.55 -14.27
C GLY A 576 4.90 11.12 -14.16
N THR A 577 5.64 10.61 -15.15
CA THR A 577 6.23 9.28 -15.06
C THR A 577 7.35 9.28 -14.01
N THR A 578 7.23 8.43 -13.00
CA THR A 578 8.26 8.19 -11.96
C THR A 578 8.97 6.85 -12.17
N GLY A 579 8.35 5.92 -12.88
CA GLY A 579 8.93 4.62 -13.19
C GLY A 579 7.99 3.72 -13.95
N TYR A 580 8.50 2.58 -14.39
CA TYR A 580 7.71 1.45 -14.85
C TYR A 580 8.07 0.21 -14.03
N VAL A 581 7.05 -0.41 -13.46
CA VAL A 581 7.19 -1.59 -12.61
C VAL A 581 6.41 -2.72 -13.24
N LEU A 582 7.11 -3.78 -13.65
CA LEU A 582 6.52 -5.00 -14.18
C LEU A 582 6.44 -6.03 -13.07
N ILE A 583 5.24 -6.46 -12.69
CA ILE A 583 5.06 -7.38 -11.57
C ILE A 583 4.23 -8.58 -11.99
N LYS A 584 4.54 -9.74 -11.41
CA LYS A 584 3.69 -10.92 -11.50
C LYS A 584 2.36 -10.65 -10.79
N LYS A 585 1.25 -10.97 -11.45
CA LYS A 585 -0.09 -10.88 -10.88
C LYS A 585 -0.27 -11.95 -9.81
N ASN A 586 -0.97 -11.58 -8.75
CA ASN A 586 -1.41 -12.55 -7.75
C ASN A 586 -2.53 -13.42 -8.37
N PRO A 587 -2.55 -14.75 -8.15
CA PRO A 587 -3.64 -15.62 -8.60
C PRO A 587 -5.03 -15.18 -8.10
N ALA A 588 -5.09 -14.49 -6.95
CA ALA A 588 -6.30 -13.86 -6.47
C ALA A 588 -6.40 -12.42 -7.02
N SER A 589 -7.27 -12.24 -8.02
CA SER A 589 -7.51 -10.95 -8.65
C SER A 589 -8.35 -10.02 -7.75
N VAL A 590 -8.04 -8.72 -7.82
CA VAL A 590 -8.91 -7.70 -7.26
C VAL A 590 -10.12 -7.49 -8.16
N SER A 591 -11.31 -7.41 -7.56
CA SER A 591 -12.55 -7.20 -8.31
C SER A 591 -13.54 -6.33 -7.52
N GLU A 592 -14.34 -5.55 -8.24
CA GLU A 592 -15.48 -4.83 -7.67
C GLU A 592 -16.64 -5.76 -7.31
N GLU A 593 -16.66 -6.99 -7.81
CA GLU A 593 -17.73 -7.97 -7.56
C GLU A 593 -17.55 -8.68 -6.20
N ASN A 594 -16.31 -8.78 -5.72
CA ASN A 594 -15.96 -9.49 -4.47
C ASN A 594 -16.72 -8.98 -3.24
N THR A 595 -17.23 -9.87 -2.38
CA THR A 595 -18.06 -9.47 -1.23
C THR A 595 -17.22 -9.05 -0.01
N CYS A 596 -17.62 -7.94 0.62
CA CYS A 596 -16.97 -7.44 1.83
C CYS A 596 -17.34 -8.29 3.04
N ILE A 597 -16.32 -8.82 3.72
CA ILE A 597 -16.45 -9.61 4.95
C ILE A 597 -16.42 -8.75 6.23
N LYS A 598 -16.52 -7.42 6.08
CA LYS A 598 -16.57 -6.44 7.19
C LYS A 598 -15.46 -6.59 8.23
N CYS A 599 -14.24 -6.91 7.80
CA CYS A 599 -13.11 -7.17 8.68
C CYS A 599 -12.52 -5.94 9.42
N GLY A 600 -12.93 -4.72 9.06
CA GLY A 600 -12.40 -3.48 9.64
C GLY A 600 -10.98 -3.08 9.20
N ARG A 601 -10.19 -3.98 8.61
CA ARG A 601 -8.77 -3.73 8.27
C ARG A 601 -8.53 -2.48 7.41
N CYS A 602 -9.43 -2.22 6.46
CA CYS A 602 -9.36 -1.05 5.61
C CYS A 602 -9.48 0.29 6.37
N VAL A 603 -10.19 0.28 7.52
CA VAL A 603 -10.32 1.44 8.42
C VAL A 603 -9.02 1.61 9.21
N ASP A 604 -8.49 0.51 9.76
CA ASP A 604 -7.26 0.53 10.57
C ASP A 604 -6.05 1.10 9.81
N VAL A 605 -5.98 0.89 8.49
CA VAL A 605 -4.85 1.36 7.66
C VAL A 605 -5.13 2.71 6.98
N CYS A 606 -6.33 3.28 7.14
CA CYS A 606 -6.67 4.52 6.46
C CYS A 606 -5.98 5.69 7.15
N SER A 607 -4.98 6.28 6.49
CA SER A 607 -4.21 7.39 7.05
C SER A 607 -4.98 8.71 7.20
N MET A 608 -6.13 8.78 6.52
CA MET A 608 -7.08 9.89 6.63
C MET A 608 -8.19 9.61 7.66
N GLU A 609 -8.11 8.52 8.42
CA GLU A 609 -9.08 8.15 9.46
C GLU A 609 -10.52 7.99 8.90
N LEU A 610 -10.64 7.56 7.63
CA LEU A 610 -11.91 7.32 6.95
C LEU A 610 -12.40 5.88 7.11
N TYR A 611 -13.59 5.60 6.58
CA TYR A 611 -14.23 4.28 6.63
C TYR A 611 -14.39 3.62 5.24
N PRO A 612 -13.31 3.10 4.61
CA PRO A 612 -13.38 2.58 3.24
C PRO A 612 -14.40 1.45 3.01
N LEU A 613 -14.74 0.68 4.05
CA LEU A 613 -15.77 -0.37 3.94
C LEU A 613 -17.13 0.19 3.49
N TYR A 614 -17.47 1.42 3.91
CA TYR A 614 -18.71 2.07 3.51
C TYR A 614 -18.65 2.55 2.06
N TYR A 615 -17.51 3.03 1.59
CA TYR A 615 -17.33 3.34 0.16
C TYR A 615 -17.42 2.08 -0.70
N ALA A 616 -16.95 0.93 -0.20
CA ALA A 616 -17.15 -0.35 -0.86
C ALA A 616 -18.64 -0.67 -1.00
N TYR A 617 -19.39 -0.58 0.10
CA TYR A 617 -20.80 -0.93 0.16
C TYR A 617 -21.65 0.04 -0.66
N TYR A 618 -21.58 1.33 -0.38
CA TYR A 618 -22.36 2.36 -1.08
C TYR A 618 -21.92 2.53 -2.54
N GLY A 619 -20.62 2.44 -2.81
CA GLY A 619 -20.09 2.56 -4.17
C GLY A 619 -20.57 1.44 -5.10
N LYS A 620 -20.64 0.19 -4.62
CA LYS A 620 -21.21 -0.94 -5.37
C LYS A 620 -22.71 -0.74 -5.67
N ASN A 621 -23.44 -0.19 -4.70
CA ASN A 621 -24.88 0.08 -4.84
C ASN A 621 -25.18 1.44 -5.49
N GLN A 622 -24.15 2.13 -6.00
CA GLN A 622 -24.27 3.45 -6.63
C GLN A 622 -24.95 4.51 -5.74
N MET A 623 -24.87 4.36 -4.42
CA MET A 623 -25.43 5.29 -3.43
C MET A 623 -24.46 6.44 -3.18
N TRP A 624 -24.25 7.29 -4.18
CA TRP A 624 -23.20 8.33 -4.14
C TRP A 624 -23.40 9.36 -3.05
N ASP A 625 -24.65 9.74 -2.75
CA ASP A 625 -24.98 10.69 -1.69
C ASP A 625 -24.51 10.18 -0.32
N LYS A 626 -24.59 8.87 -0.07
CA LYS A 626 -24.02 8.24 1.14
C LYS A 626 -22.50 8.33 1.16
N CYS A 627 -21.82 8.18 0.02
CA CYS A 627 -20.36 8.39 -0.02
C CYS A 627 -19.98 9.84 0.36
N VAL A 628 -20.81 10.84 0.04
CA VAL A 628 -20.62 12.23 0.48
C VAL A 628 -20.77 12.35 1.99
N GLU A 629 -21.82 11.77 2.58
CA GLU A 629 -22.04 11.76 4.04
C GLU A 629 -20.82 11.20 4.80
N TYR A 630 -20.12 10.23 4.20
CA TYR A 630 -18.89 9.65 4.73
C TYR A 630 -17.60 10.33 4.24
N ASN A 631 -17.65 11.56 3.74
CA ASN A 631 -16.48 12.39 3.37
C ASN A 631 -15.52 11.75 2.35
N VAL A 632 -16.04 11.06 1.32
CA VAL A 632 -15.20 10.39 0.30
C VAL A 632 -14.18 11.30 -0.39
N LYS A 633 -14.47 12.61 -0.50
CA LYS A 633 -13.55 13.61 -1.08
C LYS A 633 -12.24 13.75 -0.32
N ASN A 634 -12.23 13.47 0.99
CA ASN A 634 -11.03 13.53 1.82
C ASN A 634 -10.06 12.36 1.59
N CYS A 635 -10.49 11.30 0.89
CA CYS A 635 -9.61 10.19 0.57
C CYS A 635 -8.46 10.68 -0.32
N ILE A 636 -7.23 10.24 -0.06
CA ILE A 636 -6.04 10.60 -0.85
C ILE A 636 -5.67 9.56 -1.91
N GLU A 637 -6.52 8.55 -2.13
CA GLU A 637 -6.32 7.52 -3.15
C GLU A 637 -5.02 6.70 -3.02
N CYS A 638 -4.47 6.59 -1.81
CA CYS A 638 -3.24 5.84 -1.54
C CYS A 638 -3.35 4.31 -1.71
N GLY A 639 -4.54 3.76 -1.89
CA GLY A 639 -4.68 2.30 -2.09
C GLY A 639 -4.37 1.42 -0.86
N CYS A 640 -4.02 1.98 0.31
CA CYS A 640 -3.75 1.18 1.52
C CYS A 640 -4.89 0.21 1.85
N CYS A 641 -6.12 0.68 1.71
CA CYS A 641 -7.32 -0.09 1.98
C CYS A 641 -7.51 -1.28 1.02
N GLU A 642 -7.17 -1.12 -0.27
CA GLU A 642 -7.23 -2.15 -1.30
C GLU A 642 -6.13 -3.20 -1.08
N TYR A 643 -4.91 -2.74 -0.83
CA TYR A 643 -3.76 -3.62 -0.55
C TYR A 643 -4.02 -4.56 0.64
N ILE A 644 -4.53 -4.02 1.76
CA ILE A 644 -4.85 -4.81 2.96
C ILE A 644 -6.17 -5.59 2.83
N CYS A 645 -6.93 -5.43 1.73
CA CYS A 645 -8.26 -5.99 1.63
C CYS A 645 -8.20 -7.52 1.52
N SER A 646 -8.84 -8.16 2.49
CA SER A 646 -8.88 -9.62 2.62
C SER A 646 -9.74 -10.28 1.56
N SER A 647 -10.80 -9.59 1.16
CA SER A 647 -11.70 -10.00 0.07
C SER A 647 -11.18 -9.59 -1.31
N LYS A 648 -10.00 -8.94 -1.41
CA LYS A 648 -9.48 -8.37 -2.67
C LYS A 648 -10.54 -7.56 -3.43
N ILE A 649 -11.24 -6.70 -2.71
CA ILE A 649 -12.17 -5.75 -3.34
C ILE A 649 -11.36 -4.64 -3.97
N SER A 650 -11.67 -4.27 -5.21
CA SER A 650 -11.08 -3.09 -5.85
C SER A 650 -11.63 -1.79 -5.25
N LEU A 651 -11.23 -1.51 -4.00
CA LEU A 651 -11.68 -0.34 -3.24
C LEU A 651 -11.26 0.96 -3.89
N LEU A 652 -10.06 1.02 -4.48
CA LEU A 652 -9.54 2.25 -5.05
C LEU A 652 -10.37 2.66 -6.29
N SER A 653 -10.76 1.70 -7.12
CA SER A 653 -11.65 1.93 -8.26
C SER A 653 -13.02 2.47 -7.81
N LEU A 654 -13.64 1.83 -6.81
CA LEU A 654 -14.92 2.26 -6.25
C LEU A 654 -14.85 3.67 -5.64
N ILE A 655 -13.77 4.00 -4.93
CA ILE A 655 -13.55 5.33 -4.35
C ILE A 655 -13.38 6.38 -5.45
N LYS A 656 -12.61 6.09 -6.51
CA LYS A 656 -12.45 7.00 -7.66
C LYS A 656 -13.79 7.27 -8.37
N LYS A 657 -14.59 6.22 -8.60
CA LYS A 657 -15.96 6.34 -9.13
C LYS A 657 -16.84 7.19 -8.21
N ALA A 658 -16.80 6.91 -6.91
CA ALA A 658 -17.57 7.66 -5.92
C ALA A 658 -17.18 9.15 -5.93
N LYS A 659 -15.89 9.50 -5.90
CA LYS A 659 -15.45 10.90 -5.98
C LYS A 659 -15.91 11.59 -7.27
N LYS A 660 -15.86 10.88 -8.41
CA LYS A 660 -16.29 11.43 -9.70
C LYS A 660 -17.79 11.70 -9.73
N ASN A 661 -18.61 10.81 -9.19
CA ASN A 661 -20.06 10.87 -9.32
C ASN A 661 -20.77 11.60 -8.17
N ALA A 662 -20.22 11.55 -6.95
CA ALA A 662 -20.84 12.05 -5.74
C ALA A 662 -21.02 13.58 -5.71
N TYR A 663 -20.36 14.31 -6.62
CA TYR A 663 -20.40 15.77 -6.67
C TYR A 663 -20.87 16.32 -8.03
N ASN A 664 -21.35 15.45 -8.95
CA ASN A 664 -21.92 15.88 -10.24
C ASN A 664 -23.43 16.15 -10.18
N LYS A 665 -24.01 16.27 -8.98
CA LYS A 665 -25.37 16.81 -8.77
C LYS A 665 -25.27 18.29 -8.41
N THR A 666 -25.01 19.13 -9.41
CA THR A 666 -25.34 20.56 -9.43
C THR A 666 -25.66 20.93 -10.86
#